data_AF-A0A7S2RDQ3-F1
#
_entry.id   AF-A0A7S2RDQ3-F1
#
_cell.length_a   1.000
_cell.length_b   1.000
_cell.length_c   1.000
_cell.angle_alpha   90.00
_cell.angle_beta   90.00
_cell.angle_gamma   90.00
#
_symmetry.space_group_name_H-M   'P 1'
#
loop_
_entity.id
_entity.type
_entity.pdbx_description
1 polymer ?
#
loop_
_entity_poly.entity_id
_entity_poly.type
_entity_poly.pdbx_seq_one_letter_code
_entity_poly.pdbx_strand_id
1 'polypeptide(L)'
;MANSFDDEARMERVPVHEAVSQEARRLRAAQFHTKEQVEELESQVKQLRMVLKSKDEAVAKLQHEKAEYEELVGLQNEQISQLENQVDKRVDGIGNVEKQLKKSEEEFEMLGEALEEKNREVEKKNGEIAGLEEKVRKMEDEVDRQKVIIRRTAQAPKVEKEDVCLSARSFSENHLISLRDDALEVKEKQIALINENNDHLGESIVHLEKEMEHMQADMVRKDKIISVLTKEKQGYLSRISELERAVEVKEGREAAMEVATKQNTQLLQLLQQQETMTQEMELKIKKQEREIDLCQSRLKKALHRGAEFEVEATTEKANVRSLTKELGSVKGTWAVEEKSLRERLSRLEETSTKTINELQEELRVRREKHYEMLQQVQVSEKKFQEAEDHADYCKAELSALSSKNKELDARLIETKLWAEKIKQKTAQDVSELQKQLDNHQSQIESLQIERNALSAQLHEMSGTLLKAVDKQRIAIDESTEMRGEVGKKNNELNDMKRRMAKEGTLQGKRRMKVELEQQSLLNQLTLLQRENKKLAKATNASFEEQTREVSELSTRCRNLEERLEEARNTEKCRLFKLIRYIQASCTIIEGDTCVVPLDNCHLGASRCDEERGSVITTLTKHLVQILNNQERRLTIRLMDNNLQDTDVQGGLDKLVRARFKAECVRLDLSGNSLSTVAVRNLVLALQKNPDVQHVYALS
;
A
#
# COMPACT_ATOMS: atom_id res chain seq x y z
N MET A 1 42.53 -92.57 -26.13
CA MET A 1 41.86 -92.05 -27.34
C MET A 1 40.37 -92.25 -27.16
N ALA A 2 39.54 -91.29 -27.59
CA ALA A 2 38.08 -91.35 -27.59
C ALA A 2 37.39 -91.48 -26.22
N ASN A 3 36.13 -91.05 -26.04
CA ASN A 3 35.53 -89.76 -26.44
C ASN A 3 34.18 -89.59 -25.69
N SER A 4 33.67 -88.35 -25.64
CA SER A 4 32.25 -87.98 -25.52
C SER A 4 31.33 -88.79 -24.58
N PHE A 5 30.98 -88.20 -23.42
CA PHE A 5 29.58 -87.98 -22.98
C PHE A 5 29.56 -87.40 -21.55
N ASP A 6 29.72 -86.07 -21.39
CA ASP A 6 29.41 -85.37 -20.12
C ASP A 6 29.35 -83.81 -20.23
N ASP A 7 29.34 -83.24 -21.43
CA ASP A 7 29.57 -81.78 -21.66
C ASP A 7 28.30 -80.97 -22.01
N GLU A 8 27.10 -81.53 -21.80
CA GLU A 8 25.83 -80.95 -22.30
C GLU A 8 24.86 -80.50 -21.18
N ALA A 9 25.40 -80.10 -20.01
CA ALA A 9 24.60 -79.72 -18.83
C ALA A 9 25.12 -78.50 -18.03
N ARG A 10 26.02 -77.67 -18.59
CA ARG A 10 26.66 -76.54 -17.87
C ARG A 10 26.71 -75.19 -18.61
N MET A 11 25.81 -74.96 -19.56
CA MET A 11 25.52 -73.62 -20.12
C MET A 11 24.19 -73.07 -19.55
N GLU A 12 23.94 -71.77 -19.71
CA GLU A 12 22.65 -71.09 -19.46
C GLU A 12 22.05 -71.04 -18.03
N ARG A 13 22.83 -70.69 -16.98
CA ARG A 13 22.25 -70.22 -15.69
C ARG A 13 22.84 -68.95 -15.05
N VAL A 14 23.51 -68.11 -15.84
CA VAL A 14 23.91 -66.72 -15.51
C VAL A 14 23.64 -65.90 -16.79
N PRO A 15 22.86 -64.80 -16.77
CA PRO A 15 23.11 -63.63 -15.92
C PRO A 15 21.88 -63.00 -15.22
N VAL A 16 20.75 -63.70 -15.09
CA VAL A 16 19.54 -63.16 -14.41
C VAL A 16 19.85 -62.64 -13.00
N HIS A 17 20.72 -63.33 -12.25
CA HIS A 17 21.11 -62.94 -10.90
C HIS A 17 21.99 -61.68 -10.86
N GLU A 18 22.73 -61.36 -11.93
CA GLU A 18 23.50 -60.11 -12.03
C GLU A 18 22.62 -58.94 -12.44
N ALA A 19 21.68 -59.14 -13.36
CA ALA A 19 20.67 -58.13 -13.71
C ALA A 19 19.85 -57.74 -12.48
N VAL A 20 19.30 -58.71 -11.74
CA VAL A 20 18.56 -58.47 -10.49
C VAL A 20 19.46 -57.83 -9.41
N SER A 21 20.76 -58.14 -9.36
CA SER A 21 21.71 -57.51 -8.44
C SER A 21 22.00 -56.05 -8.81
N GLN A 22 22.14 -55.71 -10.10
CA GLN A 22 22.25 -54.32 -10.56
C GLN A 22 20.96 -53.53 -10.32
N GLU A 23 19.80 -54.13 -10.58
CA GLU A 23 18.51 -53.48 -10.37
C GLU A 23 18.20 -53.27 -8.88
N ALA A 24 18.52 -54.23 -8.03
CA ALA A 24 18.47 -54.06 -6.57
C ALA A 24 19.45 -52.98 -6.07
N ARG A 25 20.63 -52.81 -6.69
CA ARG A 25 21.55 -51.69 -6.40
C ARG A 25 20.98 -50.35 -6.85
N ARG A 26 20.37 -50.27 -8.05
CA ARG A 26 19.70 -49.06 -8.55
C ARG A 26 18.51 -48.67 -7.66
N LEU A 27 17.67 -49.63 -7.27
CA LEU A 27 16.55 -49.40 -6.36
C LEU A 27 17.00 -48.96 -4.97
N ARG A 28 18.11 -49.50 -4.44
CA ARG A 28 18.70 -49.02 -3.17
C ARG A 28 19.28 -47.61 -3.30
N ALA A 29 19.94 -47.27 -4.40
CA ALA A 29 20.44 -45.92 -4.65
C ALA A 29 19.29 -44.91 -4.81
N ALA A 30 18.22 -45.27 -5.53
CA ALA A 30 17.00 -44.48 -5.64
C ALA A 30 16.33 -44.29 -4.27
N GLN A 31 16.19 -45.36 -3.48
CA GLN A 31 15.68 -45.27 -2.10
C GLN A 31 16.54 -44.35 -1.22
N PHE A 32 17.87 -44.37 -1.39
CA PHE A 32 18.79 -43.49 -0.65
C PHE A 32 18.57 -42.02 -1.03
N HIS A 33 18.58 -41.68 -2.32
CA HIS A 33 18.27 -40.31 -2.78
C HIS A 33 16.86 -39.84 -2.37
N THR A 34 15.84 -40.71 -2.40
CA THR A 34 14.51 -40.31 -1.89
C THR A 34 14.49 -40.09 -0.38
N LYS A 35 15.38 -40.73 0.40
CA LYS A 35 15.55 -40.43 1.82
C LYS A 35 16.28 -39.11 2.04
N GLU A 36 17.39 -38.88 1.33
CA GLU A 36 18.11 -37.61 1.38
C GLU A 36 17.18 -36.42 1.04
N GLN A 37 16.34 -36.56 0.00
CA GLN A 37 15.33 -35.56 -0.36
C GLN A 37 14.23 -35.38 0.70
N VAL A 38 13.79 -36.46 1.37
CA VAL A 38 12.80 -36.36 2.46
C VAL A 38 13.43 -35.69 3.69
N GLU A 39 14.65 -36.05 4.07
CA GLU A 39 15.38 -35.44 5.19
C GLU A 39 15.68 -33.96 4.92
N GLU A 40 16.02 -33.59 3.69
CA GLU A 40 16.18 -32.19 3.27
C GLU A 40 14.84 -31.43 3.37
N LEU A 41 13.75 -31.97 2.82
CA LEU A 41 12.42 -31.35 2.89
C LEU A 41 11.90 -31.23 4.34
N GLU A 42 12.13 -32.22 5.19
CA GLU A 42 11.82 -32.14 6.62
C GLU A 42 12.62 -31.03 7.31
N SER A 43 13.89 -30.84 6.94
CA SER A 43 14.71 -29.74 7.45
C SER A 43 14.16 -28.37 7.02
N GLN A 44 13.75 -28.22 5.76
CA GLN A 44 13.15 -27.00 5.23
C GLN A 44 11.79 -26.70 5.90
N VAL A 45 10.93 -27.71 6.05
CA VAL A 45 9.65 -27.59 6.78
C VAL A 45 9.88 -27.20 8.25
N LYS A 46 10.92 -27.72 8.90
CA LYS A 46 11.30 -27.34 10.27
C LYS A 46 11.76 -25.88 10.36
N GLN A 47 12.56 -25.40 9.41
CA GLN A 47 12.94 -23.98 9.32
C GLN A 47 11.74 -23.07 9.07
N LEU A 48 10.87 -23.41 8.10
CA LEU A 48 9.65 -22.65 7.81
C LEU A 48 8.69 -22.57 9.01
N ARG A 49 8.58 -23.64 9.81
CA ARG A 49 7.83 -23.63 11.07
C ARG A 49 8.43 -22.71 12.14
N MET A 50 9.75 -22.54 12.19
CA MET A 50 10.38 -21.57 13.08
C MET A 50 10.18 -20.12 12.60
N VAL A 51 10.24 -19.88 11.29
CA VAL A 51 9.95 -18.56 10.69
C VAL A 51 8.48 -18.17 10.87
N LEU A 52 7.55 -19.12 10.73
CA LEU A 52 6.13 -18.86 11.01
C LEU A 52 5.92 -18.44 12.47
N LYS A 53 6.46 -19.17 13.45
CA LYS A 53 6.35 -18.80 14.86
C LYS A 53 6.89 -17.40 15.17
N SER A 54 8.05 -17.03 14.64
CA SER A 54 8.59 -15.68 14.88
C SER A 54 7.81 -14.58 14.16
N LYS A 55 7.06 -14.91 13.09
CA LYS A 55 6.08 -14.01 12.48
C LYS A 55 4.78 -13.92 13.28
N ASP A 56 4.26 -15.02 13.81
CA ASP A 56 3.09 -15.04 14.69
C ASP A 56 3.36 -14.23 15.97
N GLU A 57 4.54 -14.39 16.58
CA GLU A 57 5.00 -13.61 17.74
C GLU A 57 5.14 -12.11 17.41
N ALA A 58 5.63 -11.76 16.22
CA ALA A 58 5.71 -10.36 15.78
C ALA A 58 4.33 -9.75 15.49
N VAL A 59 3.40 -10.52 14.91
CA VAL A 59 2.00 -10.10 14.68
C VAL A 59 1.28 -9.90 16.02
N ALA A 60 1.51 -10.76 17.01
CA ALA A 60 0.95 -10.60 18.35
C ALA A 60 1.42 -9.31 19.04
N LYS A 61 2.70 -8.94 18.89
CA LYS A 61 3.24 -7.64 19.39
C LYS A 61 2.58 -6.45 18.70
N LEU A 62 2.55 -6.44 17.36
CA LEU A 62 1.89 -5.37 16.59
C LEU A 62 0.39 -5.24 16.89
N GLN A 63 -0.29 -6.34 17.23
CA GLN A 63 -1.69 -6.31 17.70
C GLN A 63 -1.83 -5.71 19.10
N HIS A 64 -0.87 -5.96 20.00
CA HIS A 64 -0.83 -5.37 21.34
C HIS A 64 -0.54 -3.86 21.27
N GLU A 65 0.50 -3.45 20.53
CA GLU A 65 0.85 -2.05 20.27
C GLU A 65 -0.35 -1.29 19.68
N LYS A 66 -1.03 -1.89 18.69
CA LYS A 66 -2.25 -1.31 18.10
C LYS A 66 -3.35 -1.09 19.15
N ALA A 67 -3.58 -2.04 20.05
CA ALA A 67 -4.61 -1.91 21.09
C ALA A 67 -4.27 -0.80 22.09
N GLU A 68 -2.98 -0.64 22.45
CA GLU A 68 -2.51 0.46 23.31
C GLU A 68 -2.66 1.83 22.63
N TYR A 69 -2.37 1.93 21.33
CA TYR A 69 -2.65 3.15 20.57
C TYR A 69 -4.16 3.45 20.46
N GLU A 70 -5.01 2.44 20.31
CA GLU A 70 -6.48 2.61 20.30
C GLU A 70 -7.01 3.08 21.67
N GLU A 71 -6.48 2.57 22.79
CA GLU A 71 -6.80 3.10 24.13
C GLU A 71 -6.30 4.54 24.31
N LEU A 72 -5.07 4.84 23.88
CA LEU A 72 -4.46 6.16 24.04
C LEU A 72 -5.17 7.23 23.21
N VAL A 73 -5.64 6.89 22.00
CA VAL A 73 -6.51 7.74 21.19
C VAL A 73 -7.90 7.91 21.84
N GLY A 74 -8.46 6.87 22.45
CA GLY A 74 -9.69 6.98 23.27
C GLY A 74 -9.54 8.01 24.38
N LEU A 75 -8.49 7.90 25.18
CA LEU A 75 -8.15 8.83 26.27
C LEU A 75 -7.85 10.27 25.77
N GLN A 76 -7.36 10.44 24.54
CA GLN A 76 -7.21 11.75 23.92
C GLN A 76 -8.55 12.34 23.47
N ASN A 77 -9.44 11.54 22.88
CA ASN A 77 -10.77 11.98 22.47
C ASN A 77 -11.64 12.37 23.68
N GLU A 78 -11.55 11.65 24.81
CA GLU A 78 -12.17 12.06 26.07
C GLU A 78 -11.64 13.41 26.57
N GLN A 79 -10.33 13.67 26.45
CA GLN A 79 -9.73 14.94 26.83
C GLN A 79 -10.14 16.09 25.91
N ILE A 80 -10.24 15.85 24.60
CA ILE A 80 -10.75 16.82 23.62
C ILE A 80 -12.21 17.16 23.97
N SER A 81 -13.07 16.16 24.18
CA SER A 81 -14.46 16.40 24.55
C SER A 81 -14.62 17.11 25.90
N GLN A 82 -13.75 16.84 26.88
CA GLN A 82 -13.69 17.59 28.15
C GLN A 82 -13.24 19.05 27.98
N LEU A 83 -12.41 19.35 26.98
CA LEU A 83 -11.99 20.72 26.65
C LEU A 83 -13.05 21.46 25.84
N GLU A 84 -13.69 20.82 24.87
CA GLU A 84 -14.85 21.35 24.13
C GLU A 84 -15.97 21.74 25.10
N ASN A 85 -16.35 20.83 26.01
CA ASN A 85 -17.31 21.08 27.09
C ASN A 85 -16.90 22.20 28.08
N GLN A 86 -15.63 22.63 28.09
CA GLN A 86 -15.16 23.79 28.85
C GLN A 86 -15.10 25.06 28.00
N VAL A 87 -14.85 24.95 26.70
CA VAL A 87 -14.94 26.06 25.75
C VAL A 87 -16.39 26.51 25.62
N ASP A 88 -17.33 25.59 25.39
CA ASP A 88 -18.77 25.91 25.30
C ASP A 88 -19.26 26.67 26.54
N LYS A 89 -18.94 26.16 27.74
CA LYS A 89 -19.29 26.82 29.01
C LYS A 89 -18.63 28.19 29.21
N ARG A 90 -17.48 28.45 28.57
CA ARG A 90 -16.86 29.77 28.53
C ARG A 90 -17.51 30.68 27.49
N VAL A 91 -17.94 30.16 26.35
CA VAL A 91 -18.70 30.88 25.32
C VAL A 91 -20.07 31.29 25.85
N ASP A 92 -20.80 30.39 26.53
CA ASP A 92 -22.03 30.71 27.26
C ASP A 92 -21.79 31.76 28.35
N GLY A 93 -20.67 31.64 29.08
CA GLY A 93 -20.24 32.63 30.07
C GLY A 93 -20.02 34.02 29.46
N ILE A 94 -19.28 34.10 28.35
CA ILE A 94 -19.04 35.33 27.60
C ILE A 94 -20.36 35.91 27.07
N GLY A 95 -21.20 35.11 26.41
CA GLY A 95 -22.50 35.55 25.89
C GLY A 95 -23.50 35.98 26.98
N ASN A 96 -23.30 35.59 28.24
CA ASN A 96 -24.05 36.12 29.37
C ASN A 96 -23.44 37.42 29.93
N VAL A 97 -22.12 37.55 29.95
CA VAL A 97 -21.43 38.82 30.29
C VAL A 97 -21.71 39.89 29.23
N GLU A 98 -21.74 39.56 27.94
CA GLU A 98 -22.14 40.48 26.86
C GLU A 98 -23.58 40.99 27.02
N LYS A 99 -24.52 40.12 27.45
CA LYS A 99 -25.90 40.53 27.77
C LYS A 99 -25.99 41.40 29.02
N GLN A 100 -25.12 41.20 30.00
CA GLN A 100 -25.02 42.07 31.18
C GLN A 100 -24.40 43.43 30.81
N LEU A 101 -23.37 43.43 29.95
CA LEU A 101 -22.73 44.64 29.46
C LEU A 101 -23.74 45.50 28.69
N LYS A 102 -24.47 44.93 27.73
CA LYS A 102 -25.50 45.66 26.97
C LYS A 102 -26.59 46.26 27.84
N LYS A 103 -27.05 45.53 28.87
CA LYS A 103 -27.99 46.09 29.86
C LYS A 103 -27.39 47.24 30.65
N SER A 104 -26.11 47.14 31.04
CA SER A 104 -25.41 48.24 31.69
C SER A 104 -25.22 49.44 30.75
N GLU A 105 -24.99 49.21 29.45
CA GLU A 105 -24.92 50.26 28.42
C GLU A 105 -26.28 50.95 28.25
N GLU A 106 -27.38 50.19 28.12
CA GLU A 106 -28.77 50.68 28.10
C GLU A 106 -29.12 51.47 29.38
N GLU A 107 -28.72 50.99 30.56
CA GLU A 107 -28.89 51.68 31.84
C GLU A 107 -28.05 52.97 31.92
N PHE A 108 -26.82 52.99 31.37
CA PHE A 108 -25.99 54.19 31.28
C PHE A 108 -26.54 55.23 30.30
N GLU A 109 -27.12 54.81 29.17
CA GLU A 109 -27.79 55.73 28.24
C GLU A 109 -29.01 56.39 28.90
N MET A 110 -29.88 55.62 29.56
CA MET A 110 -31.03 56.18 30.31
C MET A 110 -30.59 57.13 31.45
N LEU A 111 -29.50 56.82 32.16
CA LEU A 111 -28.93 57.72 33.17
C LEU A 111 -28.35 58.99 32.54
N GLY A 112 -27.80 58.91 31.33
CA GLY A 112 -27.36 60.06 30.53
C GLY A 112 -28.52 60.97 30.14
N GLU A 113 -29.61 60.42 29.59
CA GLU A 113 -30.81 61.17 29.24
C GLU A 113 -31.43 61.88 30.47
N ALA A 114 -31.52 61.17 31.60
CA ALA A 114 -32.01 61.73 32.86
C ALA A 114 -31.10 62.83 33.42
N LEU A 115 -29.77 62.71 33.27
CA LEU A 115 -28.81 63.75 33.63
C LEU A 115 -28.99 64.99 32.74
N GLU A 116 -29.18 64.82 31.42
CA GLU A 116 -29.46 65.94 30.53
C GLU A 116 -30.81 66.62 30.85
N GLU A 117 -31.87 65.88 31.19
CA GLU A 117 -33.13 66.47 31.63
C GLU A 117 -32.93 67.30 32.92
N LYS A 118 -32.17 66.79 33.89
CA LYS A 118 -31.86 67.53 35.12
C LYS A 118 -30.98 68.77 34.85
N ASN A 119 -30.04 68.70 33.91
CA ASN A 119 -29.27 69.88 33.49
C ASN A 119 -30.19 70.93 32.84
N ARG A 120 -31.11 70.53 31.96
CA ARG A 120 -32.11 71.43 31.35
C ARG A 120 -33.08 72.03 32.38
N GLU A 121 -33.36 71.32 33.48
CA GLU A 121 -34.14 71.85 34.61
C GLU A 121 -33.33 72.88 35.43
N VAL A 122 -32.07 72.58 35.72
CA VAL A 122 -31.14 73.50 36.41
C VAL A 122 -30.91 74.79 35.59
N GLU A 123 -30.74 74.69 34.26
CA GLU A 123 -30.64 75.85 33.37
C GLU A 123 -31.88 76.74 33.44
N LYS A 124 -33.09 76.15 33.40
CA LYS A 124 -34.35 76.90 33.59
C LYS A 124 -34.39 77.58 34.96
N LYS A 125 -34.00 76.89 36.02
CA LYS A 125 -33.99 77.45 37.39
C LYS A 125 -32.95 78.56 37.56
N ASN A 126 -31.79 78.45 36.93
CA ASN A 126 -30.79 79.53 36.89
C ASN A 126 -31.33 80.76 36.12
N GLY A 127 -32.09 80.55 35.03
CA GLY A 127 -32.81 81.61 34.32
C GLY A 127 -33.89 82.28 35.18
N GLU A 128 -34.67 81.51 35.94
CA GLU A 128 -35.63 82.03 36.93
C GLU A 128 -34.93 82.86 38.02
N ILE A 129 -33.80 82.38 38.56
CA ILE A 129 -33.01 83.08 39.57
C ILE A 129 -32.47 84.40 39.02
N ALA A 130 -31.85 84.42 37.84
CA ALA A 130 -31.37 85.66 37.22
C ALA A 130 -32.50 86.68 36.99
N GLY A 131 -33.69 86.21 36.59
CA GLY A 131 -34.89 87.05 36.45
C GLY A 131 -35.50 87.51 37.80
N LEU A 132 -35.17 86.87 38.92
CA LEU A 132 -35.49 87.33 40.26
C LEU A 132 -34.45 88.34 40.78
N GLU A 133 -33.15 88.11 40.55
CA GLU A 133 -32.08 89.05 40.89
C GLU A 133 -32.22 90.40 40.17
N GLU A 134 -32.73 90.39 38.92
CA GLU A 134 -33.04 91.63 38.19
C GLU A 134 -34.23 92.38 38.81
N LYS A 135 -35.21 91.66 39.36
CA LYS A 135 -36.35 92.26 40.10
C LYS A 135 -35.92 92.78 41.46
N VAL A 136 -35.05 92.06 42.18
CA VAL A 136 -34.49 92.50 43.46
C VAL A 136 -33.74 93.83 43.27
N ARG A 137 -32.83 93.93 42.29
CA ARG A 137 -32.13 95.19 41.97
C ARG A 137 -33.09 96.35 41.69
N LYS A 138 -34.13 96.12 40.89
CA LYS A 138 -35.17 97.14 40.61
C LYS A 138 -35.97 97.57 41.85
N MET A 139 -36.12 96.69 42.84
CA MET A 139 -36.74 97.01 44.14
C MET A 139 -35.77 97.74 45.07
N GLU A 140 -34.47 97.40 45.04
CA GLU A 140 -33.42 98.10 45.79
C GLU A 140 -33.25 99.54 45.31
N ASP A 141 -33.22 99.77 43.99
CA ASP A 141 -33.23 101.10 43.35
C ASP A 141 -34.41 101.96 43.85
N GLU A 142 -35.60 101.37 43.97
CA GLU A 142 -36.82 102.06 44.39
C GLU A 142 -36.87 102.31 45.91
N VAL A 143 -36.34 101.38 46.72
CA VAL A 143 -36.14 101.57 48.16
C VAL A 143 -35.17 102.72 48.44
N ASP A 144 -34.09 102.86 47.66
CA ASP A 144 -33.15 103.97 47.82
C ASP A 144 -33.73 105.32 47.39
N ARG A 145 -34.61 105.36 46.38
CA ARG A 145 -35.42 106.57 46.07
C ARG A 145 -36.30 106.97 47.25
N GLN A 146 -36.98 106.01 47.89
CA GLN A 146 -37.87 106.29 49.02
C GLN A 146 -37.11 106.80 50.26
N LYS A 147 -35.90 106.28 50.54
CA LYS A 147 -35.01 106.79 51.60
C LYS A 147 -34.65 108.27 51.42
N VAL A 148 -34.59 108.79 50.19
CA VAL A 148 -34.31 110.21 49.91
C VAL A 148 -35.52 111.09 50.25
N ILE A 149 -36.74 110.60 50.09
CA ILE A 149 -37.98 111.35 50.37
C ILE A 149 -38.17 111.54 51.88
N ILE A 150 -38.02 110.46 52.66
CA ILE A 150 -38.26 110.45 54.13
C ILE A 150 -37.36 111.44 54.88
N ARG A 151 -36.18 111.77 54.35
CA ARG A 151 -35.22 112.71 54.97
C ARG A 151 -35.64 114.20 54.92
N ARG A 152 -36.85 114.56 54.47
CA ARG A 152 -37.25 115.97 54.23
C ARG A 152 -38.35 116.56 55.15
N THR A 153 -38.90 115.88 56.17
CA THR A 153 -40.24 116.26 56.75
C THR A 153 -40.55 116.01 58.28
N ALA A 154 -40.18 116.83 59.31
CA ALA A 154 -40.64 116.63 60.75
C ALA A 154 -40.52 117.79 61.87
N GLN A 155 -41.62 118.13 62.69
CA GLN A 155 -41.75 118.84 64.07
C GLN A 155 -43.20 119.27 64.65
N ALA A 156 -43.54 119.47 66.00
CA ALA A 156 -44.85 120.04 66.62
C ALA A 156 -45.05 120.32 68.23
N PRO A 157 -45.99 121.22 68.78
CA PRO A 157 -46.43 121.51 70.25
C PRO A 157 -47.98 121.91 70.55
N LYS A 158 -48.60 122.54 71.65
CA LYS A 158 -48.76 122.47 73.20
C LYS A 158 -49.76 123.60 73.87
N VAL A 159 -50.62 123.45 74.98
CA VAL A 159 -51.37 124.56 75.83
C VAL A 159 -52.20 124.20 77.20
N GLU A 160 -53.04 125.10 77.88
CA GLU A 160 -53.62 125.23 79.33
C GLU A 160 -55.10 125.90 79.53
N LYS A 161 -55.93 126.30 80.62
CA LYS A 161 -56.23 126.37 82.17
C LYS A 161 -57.65 127.13 82.51
N GLU A 162 -58.36 127.53 83.66
CA GLU A 162 -58.67 127.31 85.18
C GLU A 162 -59.86 128.22 85.90
N ASP A 163 -60.31 128.01 87.21
CA ASP A 163 -61.08 128.82 88.34
C ASP A 163 -62.67 129.24 88.45
N VAL A 164 -63.45 129.82 89.49
CA VAL A 164 -63.72 129.93 91.04
C VAL A 164 -64.83 131.10 91.45
N CYS A 165 -65.62 131.52 92.56
CA CYS A 165 -66.24 131.32 94.00
C CYS A 165 -67.41 132.42 94.38
N LEU A 166 -68.16 132.81 95.54
CA LEU A 166 -68.72 132.47 96.96
C LEU A 166 -69.74 133.58 97.65
N SER A 167 -70.59 133.44 98.78
CA SER A 167 -71.49 134.52 99.51
C SER A 167 -72.36 134.23 100.88
N ALA A 168 -72.93 135.21 101.73
CA ALA A 168 -73.92 135.09 102.96
C ALA A 168 -74.52 136.40 103.80
N ARG A 169 -75.63 136.38 104.71
CA ARG A 169 -76.20 137.41 105.78
C ARG A 169 -77.65 137.13 106.49
N SER A 170 -78.49 137.82 107.41
CA SER A 170 -78.61 138.75 108.68
C SER A 170 -80.15 139.23 109.06
N PHE A 171 -80.82 139.84 110.15
CA PHE A 171 -80.82 140.20 111.67
C PHE A 171 -82.13 140.99 112.33
N SER A 172 -82.39 141.15 113.70
CA SER A 172 -83.23 142.17 114.58
C SER A 172 -84.56 141.85 115.44
N GLU A 173 -84.99 142.46 116.59
CA GLU A 173 -84.38 142.59 117.98
C GLU A 173 -85.27 142.46 119.30
N ASN A 174 -86.44 143.10 119.57
CA ASN A 174 -87.06 143.06 120.96
C ASN A 174 -88.35 142.23 121.16
N HIS A 175 -89.28 142.19 120.19
CA HIS A 175 -90.17 141.01 120.07
C HIS A 175 -89.34 139.73 119.81
N LEU A 176 -88.14 139.94 119.24
CA LEU A 176 -87.04 138.99 119.14
C LEU A 176 -86.35 138.67 120.48
N ILE A 177 -86.91 138.99 121.66
CA ILE A 177 -86.51 138.28 122.90
C ILE A 177 -87.39 137.07 123.12
N SER A 178 -88.73 137.22 123.11
CA SER A 178 -89.65 136.06 123.09
C SER A 178 -89.37 135.19 121.87
N LEU A 179 -89.33 135.78 120.67
CA LEU A 179 -88.98 135.04 119.45
C LEU A 179 -87.51 134.61 119.40
N ARG A 180 -86.59 135.14 120.22
CA ARG A 180 -85.26 134.52 120.38
C ARG A 180 -85.36 133.33 121.29
N ASP A 181 -86.15 133.34 122.35
CA ASP A 181 -86.23 132.22 123.29
C ASP A 181 -87.02 131.06 122.66
N ASP A 182 -88.11 131.35 121.95
CA ASP A 182 -88.80 130.40 121.06
C ASP A 182 -87.86 129.90 119.94
N ALA A 183 -87.10 130.80 119.28
CA ALA A 183 -86.14 130.39 118.24
C ALA A 183 -84.88 129.73 118.79
N LEU A 184 -84.53 129.92 120.08
CA LEU A 184 -83.45 129.22 120.77
C LEU A 184 -83.92 127.82 121.08
N GLU A 185 -85.14 127.62 121.58
CA GLU A 185 -85.69 126.28 121.76
C GLU A 185 -85.81 125.54 120.41
N VAL A 186 -86.24 126.22 119.35
CA VAL A 186 -86.23 125.67 117.97
C VAL A 186 -84.81 125.44 117.45
N LYS A 187 -83.84 126.30 117.79
CA LYS A 187 -82.43 126.12 117.40
C LYS A 187 -81.74 125.04 118.22
N GLU A 188 -82.09 124.83 119.48
CA GLU A 188 -81.61 123.73 120.32
C GLU A 188 -82.19 122.41 119.84
N LYS A 189 -83.48 122.36 119.46
CA LYS A 189 -84.08 121.21 118.76
C LYS A 189 -83.39 120.95 117.40
N GLN A 190 -83.09 122.01 116.64
CA GLN A 190 -82.37 121.89 115.36
C GLN A 190 -80.90 121.49 115.54
N ILE A 191 -80.23 121.95 116.61
CA ILE A 191 -78.86 121.56 116.98
C ILE A 191 -78.86 120.12 117.50
N ALA A 192 -79.85 119.70 118.27
CA ALA A 192 -80.00 118.31 118.71
C ALA A 192 -80.17 117.37 117.50
N LEU A 193 -81.06 117.71 116.56
CA LEU A 193 -81.22 116.97 115.30
C LEU A 193 -79.95 117.01 114.43
N ILE A 194 -79.21 118.13 114.39
CA ILE A 194 -77.93 118.21 113.67
C ILE A 194 -76.86 117.36 114.36
N ASN A 195 -76.81 117.32 115.69
CA ASN A 195 -75.89 116.49 116.45
C ASN A 195 -76.22 115.00 116.26
N GLU A 196 -77.49 114.60 116.38
CA GLU A 196 -77.96 113.23 116.12
C GLU A 196 -77.64 112.77 114.68
N ASN A 197 -77.80 113.66 113.68
CA ASN A 197 -77.36 113.38 112.31
C ASN A 197 -75.82 113.34 112.17
N ASN A 198 -75.07 114.19 112.87
CA ASN A 198 -73.61 114.18 112.85
C ASN A 198 -73.05 112.94 113.55
N ASP A 199 -73.67 112.47 114.63
CA ASP A 199 -73.33 111.25 115.36
C ASP A 199 -73.60 110.04 114.47
N HIS A 200 -74.78 109.93 113.84
CA HIS A 200 -75.07 108.88 112.85
C HIS A 200 -74.19 108.93 111.60
N LEU A 201 -73.79 110.12 111.13
CA LEU A 201 -72.79 110.25 110.06
C LEU A 201 -71.41 109.81 110.54
N GLY A 202 -71.04 110.08 111.79
CA GLY A 202 -69.83 109.58 112.44
C GLY A 202 -69.82 108.06 112.55
N GLU A 203 -70.91 107.46 113.02
CA GLU A 203 -71.11 106.00 113.05
C GLU A 203 -71.02 105.39 111.65
N SER A 204 -71.61 106.03 110.64
CA SER A 204 -71.57 105.60 109.24
C SER A 204 -70.16 105.70 108.64
N ILE A 205 -69.41 106.76 108.95
CA ILE A 205 -68.01 106.91 108.56
C ILE A 205 -67.16 105.82 109.23
N VAL A 206 -67.33 105.59 110.53
CA VAL A 206 -66.64 104.53 111.28
C VAL A 206 -67.01 103.13 110.78
N HIS A 207 -68.20 102.92 110.22
CA HIS A 207 -68.57 101.68 109.52
C HIS A 207 -67.82 101.53 108.20
N LEU A 208 -67.83 102.57 107.36
CA LEU A 208 -67.14 102.59 106.06
C LEU A 208 -65.62 102.49 106.21
N GLU A 209 -65.04 103.07 107.25
CA GLU A 209 -63.63 102.91 107.62
C GLU A 209 -63.31 101.45 107.95
N LYS A 210 -64.12 100.78 108.78
CA LYS A 210 -63.96 99.35 109.10
C LYS A 210 -64.13 98.44 107.88
N GLU A 211 -65.07 98.74 106.99
CA GLU A 211 -65.23 98.01 105.73
C GLU A 211 -64.06 98.26 104.77
N MET A 212 -63.53 99.48 104.73
CA MET A 212 -62.34 99.81 103.96
C MET A 212 -61.08 99.10 104.52
N GLU A 213 -60.87 99.10 105.83
CA GLU A 213 -59.81 98.30 106.49
C GLU A 213 -59.96 96.81 106.17
N HIS A 214 -61.18 96.28 106.22
CA HIS A 214 -61.47 94.89 105.88
C HIS A 214 -61.15 94.59 104.41
N MET A 215 -61.60 95.43 103.48
CA MET A 215 -61.29 95.30 102.04
C MET A 215 -59.80 95.43 101.75
N GLN A 216 -59.07 96.34 102.42
CA GLN A 216 -57.61 96.47 102.28
C GLN A 216 -56.90 95.21 102.79
N ALA A 217 -57.30 94.68 103.95
CA ALA A 217 -56.76 93.43 104.47
C ALA A 217 -57.02 92.24 103.54
N ASP A 218 -58.21 92.17 102.93
CA ASP A 218 -58.60 91.10 102.01
C ASP A 218 -57.96 91.23 100.62
N MET A 219 -57.72 92.45 100.14
CA MET A 219 -56.91 92.72 98.95
C MET A 219 -55.47 92.23 99.19
N VAL A 220 -54.82 92.63 100.30
CA VAL A 220 -53.47 92.19 100.66
C VAL A 220 -53.39 90.66 100.86
N ARG A 221 -54.46 90.00 101.32
CA ARG A 221 -54.55 88.53 101.35
C ARG A 221 -54.59 87.93 99.93
N LYS A 222 -55.42 88.48 99.05
CA LYS A 222 -55.56 88.03 97.65
C LYS A 222 -54.28 88.26 96.85
N ASP A 223 -53.61 89.40 97.01
CA ASP A 223 -52.32 89.69 96.38
C ASP A 223 -51.23 88.71 96.83
N LYS A 224 -51.20 88.34 98.12
CA LYS A 224 -50.29 87.28 98.61
C LYS A 224 -50.58 85.94 97.92
N ILE A 225 -51.84 85.53 97.81
CA ILE A 225 -52.25 84.30 97.11
C ILE A 225 -51.86 84.35 95.62
N ILE A 226 -52.13 85.46 94.93
CA ILE A 226 -51.75 85.68 93.52
C ILE A 226 -50.23 85.61 93.36
N SER A 227 -49.45 86.16 94.30
CA SER A 227 -47.98 86.10 94.27
C SER A 227 -47.43 84.67 94.44
N VAL A 228 -48.13 83.81 95.19
CA VAL A 228 -47.79 82.39 95.34
C VAL A 228 -48.14 81.62 94.06
N LEU A 229 -49.39 81.73 93.59
CA LEU A 229 -49.85 81.09 92.36
C LEU A 229 -49.03 81.51 91.12
N THR A 230 -48.54 82.76 91.09
CA THR A 230 -47.65 83.24 90.01
C THR A 230 -46.28 82.56 90.06
N LYS A 231 -45.70 82.37 91.26
CA LYS A 231 -44.45 81.63 91.45
C LYS A 231 -44.61 80.14 91.11
N GLU A 232 -45.70 79.52 91.53
CA GLU A 232 -46.04 78.14 91.20
C GLU A 232 -46.21 77.96 89.68
N LYS A 233 -47.01 78.82 89.04
CA LYS A 233 -47.15 78.85 87.57
C LYS A 233 -45.80 79.00 86.87
N GLN A 234 -44.91 79.86 87.36
CA GLN A 234 -43.58 80.03 86.77
C GLN A 234 -42.68 78.80 87.00
N GLY A 235 -42.80 78.13 88.15
CA GLY A 235 -42.17 76.83 88.39
C GLY A 235 -42.67 75.73 87.45
N TYR A 236 -43.99 75.65 87.22
CA TYR A 236 -44.56 74.72 86.25
C TYR A 236 -44.12 75.03 84.81
N LEU A 237 -44.03 76.30 84.40
CA LEU A 237 -43.53 76.69 83.08
C LEU A 237 -42.05 76.32 82.89
N SER A 238 -41.19 76.55 83.91
CA SER A 238 -39.81 76.06 83.89
C SER A 238 -39.77 74.53 83.76
N ARG A 239 -40.60 73.81 84.51
CA ARG A 239 -40.64 72.34 84.47
C ARG A 239 -41.18 71.78 83.14
N ILE A 240 -42.13 72.46 82.50
CA ILE A 240 -42.57 72.13 81.15
C ILE A 240 -41.40 72.32 80.17
N SER A 241 -40.68 73.44 80.23
CA SER A 241 -39.52 73.70 79.37
C SER A 241 -38.33 72.76 79.62
N GLU A 242 -38.18 72.20 80.83
CA GLU A 242 -37.25 71.10 81.12
C GLU A 242 -37.69 69.79 80.47
N LEU A 243 -38.99 69.48 80.51
CA LEU A 243 -39.57 68.25 79.96
C LEU A 243 -39.60 68.28 78.42
N GLU A 244 -39.90 69.41 77.80
CA GLU A 244 -39.84 69.63 76.34
C GLU A 244 -38.43 69.34 75.81
N ARG A 245 -37.39 69.97 76.39
CA ARG A 245 -35.98 69.67 76.05
C ARG A 245 -35.62 68.20 76.31
N ALA A 246 -36.18 67.57 77.35
CA ALA A 246 -35.94 66.16 77.63
C ALA A 246 -36.63 65.21 76.63
N VAL A 247 -37.68 65.67 75.94
CA VAL A 247 -38.31 64.97 74.81
C VAL A 247 -37.50 65.19 73.54
N GLU A 248 -37.13 66.44 73.19
CA GLU A 248 -36.26 66.73 72.03
C GLU A 248 -34.95 65.93 72.07
N VAL A 249 -34.32 65.83 73.25
CA VAL A 249 -33.09 65.05 73.47
C VAL A 249 -33.34 63.54 73.40
N LYS A 250 -34.56 63.05 73.63
CA LYS A 250 -34.92 61.64 73.39
C LYS A 250 -35.17 61.37 71.91
N GLU A 251 -35.98 62.19 71.25
CA GLU A 251 -36.28 62.08 69.82
C GLU A 251 -34.99 62.13 68.98
N GLY A 252 -34.07 63.06 69.31
CA GLY A 252 -32.75 63.12 68.69
C GLY A 252 -31.86 61.89 68.95
N ARG A 253 -32.01 61.23 70.11
CA ARG A 253 -31.33 59.95 70.40
C ARG A 253 -31.97 58.77 69.69
N GLU A 254 -33.29 58.76 69.56
CA GLU A 254 -34.04 57.71 68.86
C GLU A 254 -33.78 57.78 67.36
N ALA A 255 -33.77 58.98 66.75
CA ALA A 255 -33.33 59.19 65.37
C ALA A 255 -31.86 58.78 65.15
N ALA A 256 -30.95 59.13 66.06
CA ALA A 256 -29.55 58.68 65.98
C ALA A 256 -29.42 57.15 66.13
N MET A 257 -30.26 56.51 66.95
CA MET A 257 -30.31 55.06 67.11
C MET A 257 -30.92 54.36 65.89
N GLU A 258 -31.90 54.98 65.22
CA GLU A 258 -32.47 54.46 63.97
C GLU A 258 -31.44 54.54 62.83
N VAL A 259 -30.68 55.64 62.73
CA VAL A 259 -29.55 55.75 61.78
C VAL A 259 -28.47 54.72 62.09
N ALA A 260 -28.09 54.54 63.36
CA ALA A 260 -27.09 53.55 63.76
C ALA A 260 -27.54 52.10 63.53
N THR A 261 -28.82 51.77 63.74
CA THR A 261 -29.35 50.44 63.43
C THR A 261 -29.41 50.20 61.92
N LYS A 262 -29.84 51.18 61.11
CA LYS A 262 -29.76 51.12 59.64
C LYS A 262 -28.32 50.87 59.16
N GLN A 263 -27.36 51.65 59.64
CA GLN A 263 -25.93 51.47 59.33
C GLN A 263 -25.42 50.08 59.75
N ASN A 264 -25.76 49.59 60.94
CA ASN A 264 -25.39 48.24 61.38
C ASN A 264 -26.02 47.14 60.51
N THR A 265 -27.27 47.29 60.06
CA THR A 265 -27.88 46.31 59.13
C THR A 265 -27.22 46.31 57.76
N GLN A 266 -26.80 47.47 57.24
CA GLN A 266 -26.04 47.57 55.99
C GLN A 266 -24.64 46.95 56.13
N LEU A 267 -23.94 47.20 57.25
CA LEU A 267 -22.65 46.57 57.54
C LEU A 267 -22.77 45.04 57.65
N LEU A 268 -23.82 44.52 58.29
CA LEU A 268 -24.08 43.08 58.36
C LEU A 268 -24.38 42.47 56.98
N GLN A 269 -25.14 43.16 56.12
CA GLN A 269 -25.38 42.71 54.75
C GLN A 269 -24.10 42.68 53.91
N LEU A 270 -23.26 43.72 54.00
CA LEU A 270 -21.96 43.77 53.31
C LEU A 270 -21.00 42.68 53.81
N LEU A 271 -21.00 42.42 55.12
CA LEU A 271 -20.15 41.38 55.73
C LEU A 271 -20.62 39.97 55.31
N GLN A 272 -21.93 39.73 55.26
CA GLN A 272 -22.49 38.47 54.74
C GLN A 272 -22.20 38.28 53.23
N GLN A 273 -22.27 39.35 52.43
CA GLN A 273 -21.85 39.32 51.02
C GLN A 273 -20.35 39.00 50.88
N GLN A 274 -19.50 39.61 51.72
CA GLN A 274 -18.07 39.33 51.74
C GLN A 274 -17.75 37.88 52.16
N GLU A 275 -18.46 37.34 53.15
CA GLU A 275 -18.32 35.93 53.55
C GLU A 275 -18.69 34.97 52.41
N THR A 276 -19.83 35.20 51.73
CA THR A 276 -20.25 34.36 50.61
C THR A 276 -19.29 34.44 49.42
N MET A 277 -18.79 35.64 49.05
CA MET A 277 -17.74 35.78 48.04
C MET A 277 -16.44 35.08 48.46
N THR A 278 -16.05 35.13 49.73
CA THR A 278 -14.83 34.49 50.23
C THR A 278 -14.94 32.97 50.13
N GLN A 279 -16.09 32.39 50.50
CA GLN A 279 -16.38 30.96 50.35
C GLN A 279 -16.39 30.52 48.87
N GLU A 280 -16.98 31.32 47.98
CA GLU A 280 -16.90 31.07 46.53
C GLU A 280 -15.45 31.07 46.01
N MET A 281 -14.64 32.04 46.45
CA MET A 281 -13.23 32.15 46.02
C MET A 281 -12.39 30.99 46.58
N GLU A 282 -12.61 30.57 47.82
CA GLU A 282 -12.02 29.33 48.35
C GLU A 282 -12.40 28.09 47.53
N LEU A 283 -13.67 27.96 47.12
CA LEU A 283 -14.11 26.83 46.30
C LEU A 283 -13.48 26.87 44.89
N LYS A 284 -13.29 28.06 44.32
CA LYS A 284 -12.59 28.26 43.04
C LYS A 284 -11.10 27.89 43.16
N ILE A 285 -10.43 28.31 44.23
CA ILE A 285 -9.03 27.93 44.55
C ILE A 285 -8.93 26.40 44.73
N LYS A 286 -9.75 25.80 45.60
CA LYS A 286 -9.77 24.34 45.85
C LYS A 286 -10.11 23.50 44.63
N LYS A 287 -10.72 24.08 43.59
CA LYS A 287 -10.92 23.45 42.28
C LYS A 287 -9.65 23.56 41.41
N GLN A 288 -9.05 24.75 41.34
CA GLN A 288 -7.82 25.00 40.57
C GLN A 288 -6.62 24.20 41.12
N GLU A 289 -6.48 24.05 42.43
CA GLU A 289 -5.47 23.20 43.07
C GLU A 289 -5.55 21.74 42.57
N ARG A 290 -6.77 21.17 42.52
CA ARG A 290 -6.99 19.80 42.00
C ARG A 290 -6.72 19.69 40.51
N GLU A 291 -7.01 20.72 39.73
CA GLU A 291 -6.70 20.78 38.30
C GLU A 291 -5.18 20.85 38.06
N ILE A 292 -4.46 21.58 38.91
CA ILE A 292 -2.99 21.64 38.92
C ILE A 292 -2.40 20.28 39.29
N ASP A 293 -2.86 19.65 40.38
CA ASP A 293 -2.39 18.32 40.80
C ASP A 293 -2.65 17.25 39.72
N LEU A 294 -3.83 17.27 39.10
CA LEU A 294 -4.16 16.39 37.98
C LEU A 294 -3.22 16.62 36.80
N CYS A 295 -2.96 17.88 36.42
CA CYS A 295 -2.01 18.22 35.36
C CYS A 295 -0.57 17.80 35.70
N GLN A 296 -0.10 18.00 36.93
CA GLN A 296 1.21 17.52 37.39
C GLN A 296 1.30 15.99 37.33
N SER A 297 0.24 15.27 37.71
CA SER A 297 0.21 13.80 37.63
C SER A 297 0.23 13.29 36.19
N ARG A 298 -0.47 13.97 35.26
CA ARG A 298 -0.41 13.71 33.82
C ARG A 298 0.98 13.97 33.25
N LEU A 299 1.61 15.09 33.63
CA LEU A 299 2.97 15.44 33.19
C LEU A 299 4.00 14.40 33.68
N LYS A 300 3.94 13.98 34.95
CA LYS A 300 4.82 12.92 35.49
C LYS A 300 4.65 11.59 34.73
N LYS A 301 3.41 11.19 34.42
CA LYS A 301 3.14 10.00 33.59
C LYS A 301 3.66 10.13 32.15
N ALA A 302 3.52 11.30 31.53
CA ALA A 302 4.04 11.57 30.20
C ALA A 302 5.58 11.54 30.16
N LEU A 303 6.25 12.07 31.18
CA LEU A 303 7.71 12.02 31.32
C LEU A 303 8.23 10.60 31.53
N HIS A 304 7.55 9.77 32.33
CA HIS A 304 7.91 8.35 32.45
C HIS A 304 7.75 7.59 31.14
N ARG A 305 6.62 7.75 30.43
CA ARG A 305 6.42 7.17 29.09
C ARG A 305 7.46 7.64 28.07
N GLY A 306 7.85 8.92 28.13
CA GLY A 306 8.94 9.44 27.30
C GLY A 306 10.28 8.74 27.56
N ALA A 307 10.64 8.53 28.84
CA ALA A 307 11.85 7.80 29.21
C ALA A 307 11.77 6.30 28.85
N GLU A 308 10.60 5.68 28.94
CA GLU A 308 10.35 4.29 28.50
C GLU A 308 10.61 4.16 26.99
N PHE A 309 10.02 5.04 26.16
CA PHE A 309 10.27 5.07 24.71
C PHE A 309 11.73 5.41 24.35
N GLU A 310 12.43 6.26 25.11
CA GLU A 310 13.86 6.50 24.91
C GLU A 310 14.70 5.25 25.18
N VAL A 311 14.38 4.49 26.24
CA VAL A 311 15.04 3.20 26.53
C VAL A 311 14.78 2.21 25.39
N GLU A 312 13.53 2.04 24.97
CA GLU A 312 13.18 1.16 23.84
C GLU A 312 13.92 1.55 22.56
N ALA A 313 13.92 2.84 22.20
CA ALA A 313 14.64 3.35 21.03
C ALA A 313 16.17 3.12 21.12
N THR A 314 16.77 3.13 22.32
CA THR A 314 18.19 2.77 22.49
C THR A 314 18.44 1.26 22.39
N THR A 315 17.53 0.42 22.90
CA THR A 315 17.67 -1.05 22.80
C THR A 315 17.48 -1.53 21.36
N GLU A 316 16.47 -1.03 20.64
CA GLU A 316 16.25 -1.42 19.24
C GLU A 316 17.37 -0.89 18.33
N LYS A 317 17.92 0.29 18.62
CA LYS A 317 19.13 0.80 17.97
C LYS A 317 20.38 -0.07 18.27
N ALA A 318 20.40 -0.84 19.36
CA ALA A 318 21.41 -1.86 19.61
C ALA A 318 21.13 -3.16 18.86
N ASN A 319 19.87 -3.61 18.78
CA ASN A 319 19.43 -4.77 18.00
C ASN A 319 19.74 -4.60 16.50
N VAL A 320 19.38 -3.45 15.92
CA VAL A 320 19.73 -3.11 14.53
C VAL A 320 21.24 -3.13 14.30
N ARG A 321 22.05 -2.74 15.30
CA ARG A 321 23.52 -2.81 15.23
C ARG A 321 24.07 -4.24 15.32
N SER A 322 23.45 -5.17 16.06
CA SER A 322 23.87 -6.59 16.04
C SER A 322 23.45 -7.26 14.73
N LEU A 323 22.19 -7.09 14.30
CA LEU A 323 21.69 -7.59 13.02
C LEU A 323 22.49 -7.07 11.82
N THR A 324 22.97 -5.82 11.86
CA THR A 324 23.85 -5.27 10.81
C THR A 324 25.23 -5.95 10.80
N LYS A 325 25.77 -6.33 11.97
CA LYS A 325 27.03 -7.09 12.06
C LYS A 325 26.86 -8.53 11.56
N GLU A 326 25.75 -9.18 11.91
CA GLU A 326 25.40 -10.53 11.45
C GLU A 326 25.17 -10.58 9.94
N LEU A 327 24.44 -9.60 9.39
CA LEU A 327 24.32 -9.44 7.93
C LEU A 327 25.68 -9.19 7.27
N GLY A 328 26.60 -8.51 7.96
CA GLY A 328 27.99 -8.31 7.54
C GLY A 328 28.80 -9.61 7.51
N SER A 329 28.73 -10.45 8.56
CA SER A 329 29.44 -11.72 8.61
C SER A 329 28.88 -12.74 7.61
N VAL A 330 27.55 -12.81 7.46
CA VAL A 330 26.89 -13.66 6.45
C VAL A 330 27.28 -13.23 5.03
N LYS A 331 27.32 -11.93 4.73
CA LYS A 331 27.85 -11.44 3.43
C LYS A 331 29.32 -11.82 3.25
N GLY A 332 30.11 -11.82 4.32
CA GLY A 332 31.49 -12.29 4.32
C GLY A 332 31.61 -13.78 3.97
N THR A 333 30.82 -14.66 4.58
CA THR A 333 30.85 -16.11 4.28
C THR A 333 30.38 -16.40 2.86
N TRP A 334 29.29 -15.76 2.40
CA TRP A 334 28.81 -15.88 1.02
C TRP A 334 29.86 -15.46 -0.02
N ALA A 335 30.60 -14.38 0.21
CA ALA A 335 31.68 -13.97 -0.69
C ALA A 335 32.86 -14.96 -0.73
N VAL A 336 33.15 -15.64 0.38
CA VAL A 336 34.16 -16.72 0.44
C VAL A 336 33.66 -17.98 -0.28
N GLU A 337 32.40 -18.36 -0.08
CA GLU A 337 31.78 -19.49 -0.77
C GLU A 337 31.70 -19.26 -2.28
N GLU A 338 31.23 -18.09 -2.72
CA GLU A 338 31.21 -17.69 -4.14
C GLU A 338 32.62 -17.75 -4.76
N LYS A 339 33.64 -17.22 -4.07
CA LYS A 339 35.03 -17.31 -4.52
C LYS A 339 35.49 -18.77 -4.63
N SER A 340 35.14 -19.62 -3.66
CA SER A 340 35.48 -21.06 -3.68
C SER A 340 34.78 -21.81 -4.83
N LEU A 341 33.54 -21.43 -5.17
CA LEU A 341 32.80 -22.01 -6.29
C LEU A 341 33.36 -21.56 -7.63
N ARG A 342 33.72 -20.28 -7.79
CA ARG A 342 34.44 -19.76 -8.97
C ARG A 342 35.79 -20.46 -9.15
N GLU A 343 36.56 -20.67 -8.08
CA GLU A 343 37.81 -21.44 -8.14
C GLU A 343 37.58 -22.92 -8.49
N ARG A 344 36.50 -23.55 -8.01
CA ARG A 344 36.15 -24.93 -8.37
C ARG A 344 35.70 -25.06 -9.82
N LEU A 345 34.95 -24.09 -10.35
CA LEU A 345 34.56 -24.03 -11.76
C LEU A 345 35.78 -23.88 -12.66
N SER A 346 36.67 -22.93 -12.37
CA SER A 346 37.91 -22.71 -13.13
C SER A 346 38.82 -23.95 -13.14
N ARG A 347 38.95 -24.67 -12.01
CA ARG A 347 39.69 -25.95 -11.97
C ARG A 347 39.00 -27.04 -12.80
N LEU A 348 37.66 -27.07 -12.83
CA LEU A 348 36.89 -28.03 -13.63
C LEU A 348 37.05 -27.75 -15.13
N GLU A 349 36.99 -26.47 -15.54
CA GLU A 349 37.29 -26.00 -16.90
C GLU A 349 38.73 -26.36 -17.33
N GLU A 350 39.72 -26.17 -16.45
CA GLU A 350 41.09 -26.62 -16.67
C GLU A 350 41.20 -28.14 -16.87
N THR A 351 40.51 -28.96 -16.05
CA THR A 351 40.55 -30.42 -16.22
C THR A 351 39.80 -30.88 -17.47
N SER A 352 38.68 -30.22 -17.80
CA SER A 352 37.91 -30.48 -19.03
C SER A 352 38.74 -30.18 -20.27
N THR A 353 39.37 -29.00 -20.33
CA THR A 353 40.26 -28.64 -21.45
C THR A 353 41.49 -29.55 -21.56
N LYS A 354 42.09 -30.00 -20.45
CA LYS A 354 43.17 -31.00 -20.46
C LYS A 354 42.71 -32.32 -21.07
N THR A 355 41.60 -32.89 -20.59
CA THR A 355 41.05 -34.16 -21.13
C THR A 355 40.57 -34.05 -22.59
N ILE A 356 40.05 -32.89 -23.02
CA ILE A 356 39.75 -32.61 -24.42
C ILE A 356 41.02 -32.62 -25.27
N ASN A 357 42.10 -32.00 -24.81
CA ASN A 357 43.38 -31.99 -25.52
C ASN A 357 44.01 -33.40 -25.59
N GLU A 358 43.94 -34.17 -24.50
CA GLU A 358 44.38 -35.57 -24.47
C GLU A 358 43.60 -36.43 -25.48
N LEU A 359 42.27 -36.30 -25.56
CA LEU A 359 41.44 -37.00 -26.54
C LEU A 359 41.70 -36.55 -27.98
N GLN A 360 41.99 -35.26 -28.21
CA GLN A 360 42.40 -34.76 -29.53
C GLN A 360 43.76 -35.33 -29.94
N GLU A 361 44.70 -35.44 -29.01
CA GLU A 361 46.04 -35.98 -29.25
C GLU A 361 46.01 -37.50 -29.48
N GLU A 362 45.24 -38.28 -28.70
CA GLU A 362 44.96 -39.68 -29.02
C GLU A 362 44.39 -39.84 -30.44
N LEU A 363 43.49 -38.94 -30.84
CA LEU A 363 42.84 -38.97 -32.15
C LEU A 363 43.78 -38.53 -33.28
N ARG A 364 44.78 -37.66 -33.00
CA ARG A 364 45.91 -37.37 -33.91
C ARG A 364 46.78 -38.61 -34.10
N VAL A 365 47.23 -39.23 -33.00
CA VAL A 365 48.09 -40.43 -33.03
C VAL A 365 47.37 -41.62 -33.70
N ARG A 366 46.06 -41.80 -33.47
CA ARG A 366 45.25 -42.81 -34.18
C ARG A 366 45.21 -42.53 -35.70
N ARG A 367 45.01 -41.28 -36.12
CA ARG A 367 45.03 -40.91 -37.55
C ARG A 367 46.41 -41.17 -38.19
N GLU A 368 47.48 -40.80 -37.51
CA GLU A 368 48.86 -41.02 -37.99
C GLU A 368 49.16 -42.51 -38.13
N LYS A 369 48.85 -43.33 -37.12
CA LYS A 369 48.98 -44.79 -37.20
C LYS A 369 48.13 -45.41 -38.34
N HIS A 370 46.96 -44.85 -38.63
CA HIS A 370 46.15 -45.27 -39.78
C HIS A 370 46.80 -44.89 -41.12
N TYR A 371 47.46 -43.73 -41.22
CA TYR A 371 48.23 -43.35 -42.41
C TYR A 371 49.51 -44.19 -42.58
N GLU A 372 50.24 -44.48 -41.50
CA GLU A 372 51.37 -45.42 -41.51
C GLU A 372 50.95 -46.81 -41.99
N MET A 373 49.85 -47.34 -41.44
CA MET A 373 49.29 -48.63 -41.86
C MET A 373 48.84 -48.62 -43.32
N LEU A 374 48.21 -47.53 -43.80
CA LEU A 374 47.86 -47.36 -45.20
C LEU A 374 49.11 -47.31 -46.11
N GLN A 375 50.18 -46.65 -45.68
CA GLN A 375 51.46 -46.62 -46.39
C GLN A 375 52.12 -48.01 -46.43
N GLN A 376 52.07 -48.76 -45.33
CA GLN A 376 52.55 -50.16 -45.29
C GLN A 376 51.73 -51.05 -46.23
N VAL A 377 50.40 -50.89 -46.26
CA VAL A 377 49.52 -51.60 -47.22
C VAL A 377 49.92 -51.23 -48.66
N GLN A 378 50.05 -49.96 -49.02
CA GLN A 378 50.49 -49.52 -50.35
C GLN A 378 51.89 -50.05 -50.74
N VAL A 379 52.82 -50.14 -49.79
CA VAL A 379 54.14 -50.74 -50.03
C VAL A 379 54.04 -52.26 -50.22
N SER A 380 53.14 -52.94 -49.50
CA SER A 380 52.88 -54.37 -49.71
C SER A 380 52.18 -54.63 -51.05
N GLU A 381 51.21 -53.79 -51.43
CA GLU A 381 50.48 -53.86 -52.70
C GLU A 381 51.43 -53.66 -53.90
N LYS A 382 52.35 -52.70 -53.83
CA LYS A 382 53.43 -52.55 -54.81
C LYS A 382 54.31 -53.79 -54.91
N LYS A 383 54.73 -54.37 -53.77
CA LYS A 383 55.53 -55.61 -53.77
C LYS A 383 54.76 -56.81 -54.31
N PHE A 384 53.45 -56.89 -54.07
CA PHE A 384 52.60 -57.92 -54.68
C PHE A 384 52.46 -57.71 -56.20
N GLN A 385 52.33 -56.46 -56.66
CA GLN A 385 52.30 -56.15 -58.08
C GLN A 385 53.65 -56.45 -58.76
N GLU A 386 54.78 -56.04 -58.16
CA GLU A 386 56.13 -56.39 -58.61
C GLU A 386 56.32 -57.92 -58.69
N ALA A 387 55.79 -58.67 -57.71
CA ALA A 387 55.82 -60.13 -57.71
C ALA A 387 54.86 -60.76 -58.75
N GLU A 388 53.73 -60.13 -59.06
CA GLU A 388 52.81 -60.56 -60.12
C GLU A 388 53.39 -60.30 -61.51
N ASP A 389 53.98 -59.12 -61.74
CA ASP A 389 54.73 -58.77 -62.95
C ASP A 389 55.94 -59.71 -63.16
N HIS A 390 56.69 -60.03 -62.09
CA HIS A 390 57.74 -61.05 -62.14
C HIS A 390 57.20 -62.46 -62.41
N ALA A 391 56.05 -62.84 -61.84
CA ALA A 391 55.42 -64.13 -62.11
C ALA A 391 54.93 -64.24 -63.56
N ASP A 392 54.40 -63.17 -64.14
CA ASP A 392 54.00 -63.11 -65.55
C ASP A 392 55.22 -63.09 -66.49
N TYR A 393 56.32 -62.43 -66.11
CA TYR A 393 57.61 -62.56 -66.82
C TYR A 393 58.10 -64.01 -66.84
N CYS A 394 58.13 -64.68 -65.68
CA CYS A 394 58.52 -66.09 -65.59
C CYS A 394 57.57 -67.03 -66.36
N LYS A 395 56.25 -66.75 -66.39
CA LYS A 395 55.29 -67.48 -67.25
C LYS A 395 55.59 -67.26 -68.73
N ALA A 396 55.93 -66.03 -69.14
CA ALA A 396 56.30 -65.71 -70.51
C ALA A 396 57.60 -66.42 -70.93
N GLU A 397 58.64 -66.37 -70.11
CA GLU A 397 59.91 -67.09 -70.34
C GLU A 397 59.69 -68.61 -70.40
N LEU A 398 58.94 -69.19 -69.45
CA LEU A 398 58.58 -70.61 -69.47
C LEU A 398 57.79 -70.99 -70.73
N SER A 399 56.90 -70.12 -71.23
CA SER A 399 56.18 -70.34 -72.49
C SER A 399 57.11 -70.30 -73.71
N ALA A 400 58.10 -69.40 -73.72
CA ALA A 400 59.10 -69.31 -74.77
C ALA A 400 60.04 -70.54 -74.75
N LEU A 401 60.50 -70.96 -73.58
CA LEU A 401 61.27 -72.19 -73.39
C LEU A 401 60.45 -73.44 -73.75
N SER A 402 59.15 -73.49 -73.43
CA SER A 402 58.26 -74.57 -73.86
C SER A 402 58.10 -74.60 -75.39
N SER A 403 58.02 -73.43 -76.04
CA SER A 403 57.99 -73.33 -77.51
C SER A 403 59.31 -73.79 -78.13
N LYS A 404 60.45 -73.39 -77.55
CA LYS A 404 61.78 -73.80 -77.99
C LYS A 404 62.02 -75.30 -77.80
N ASN A 405 61.57 -75.89 -76.69
CA ASN A 405 61.64 -77.33 -76.49
C ASN A 405 60.78 -78.08 -77.51
N LYS A 406 59.54 -77.62 -77.80
CA LYS A 406 58.70 -78.20 -78.86
C LYS A 406 59.35 -78.11 -80.24
N GLU A 407 60.08 -77.02 -80.53
CA GLU A 407 60.86 -76.87 -81.76
C GLU A 407 62.06 -77.83 -81.80
N LEU A 408 62.77 -78.01 -80.69
CA LEU A 408 63.87 -78.98 -80.57
C LEU A 408 63.36 -80.42 -80.67
N ASP A 409 62.23 -80.76 -80.03
CA ASP A 409 61.56 -82.05 -80.13
C ASP A 409 61.11 -82.32 -81.57
N ALA A 410 60.57 -81.32 -82.27
CA ALA A 410 60.22 -81.42 -83.69
C ALA A 410 61.47 -81.71 -84.55
N ARG A 411 62.55 -80.94 -84.39
CA ARG A 411 63.85 -81.18 -85.06
C ARG A 411 64.44 -82.56 -84.71
N LEU A 412 64.20 -83.07 -83.50
CA LEU A 412 64.64 -84.40 -83.04
C LEU A 412 63.80 -85.52 -83.69
N ILE A 413 62.49 -85.29 -83.88
CA ILE A 413 61.61 -86.17 -84.67
C ILE A 413 62.00 -86.16 -86.15
N GLU A 414 62.23 -84.98 -86.74
CA GLU A 414 62.69 -84.83 -88.13
C GLU A 414 64.01 -85.56 -88.38
N THR A 415 65.01 -85.38 -87.51
CA THR A 415 66.31 -86.07 -87.64
C THR A 415 66.20 -87.58 -87.41
N LYS A 416 65.32 -88.06 -86.52
CA LYS A 416 64.99 -89.49 -86.41
C LYS A 416 64.36 -90.04 -87.70
N LEU A 417 63.32 -89.38 -88.22
CA LEU A 417 62.65 -89.78 -89.47
C LEU A 417 63.60 -89.73 -90.67
N TRP A 418 64.51 -88.77 -90.71
CA TRP A 418 65.55 -88.67 -91.74
C TRP A 418 66.57 -89.82 -91.63
N ALA A 419 67.00 -90.16 -90.41
CA ALA A 419 67.87 -91.32 -90.17
C ALA A 419 67.18 -92.66 -90.46
N GLU A 420 65.88 -92.80 -90.17
CA GLU A 420 65.08 -93.97 -90.57
C GLU A 420 64.90 -94.03 -92.09
N LYS A 421 64.66 -92.90 -92.76
CA LYS A 421 64.59 -92.83 -94.23
C LYS A 421 65.92 -93.19 -94.88
N ILE A 422 67.05 -92.82 -94.28
CA ILE A 422 68.38 -93.29 -94.72
C ILE A 422 68.54 -94.80 -94.48
N LYS A 423 68.14 -95.34 -93.32
CA LYS A 423 68.18 -96.80 -93.07
C LYS A 423 67.29 -97.59 -94.03
N GLN A 424 66.11 -97.07 -94.35
CA GLN A 424 65.21 -97.67 -95.35
C GLN A 424 65.84 -97.61 -96.74
N LYS A 425 66.43 -96.45 -97.12
CA LYS A 425 67.11 -96.34 -98.41
C LYS A 425 68.32 -97.28 -98.49
N THR A 426 69.20 -97.32 -97.49
CA THR A 426 70.35 -98.24 -97.54
C THR A 426 69.94 -99.71 -97.48
N ALA A 427 68.81 -100.06 -96.86
CA ALA A 427 68.22 -101.39 -96.96
C ALA A 427 67.65 -101.69 -98.37
N GLN A 428 67.10 -100.70 -99.06
CA GLN A 428 66.69 -100.81 -100.48
C GLN A 428 67.93 -100.94 -101.38
N ASP A 429 68.92 -100.05 -101.24
CA ASP A 429 70.19 -100.08 -101.97
C ASP A 429 70.89 -101.45 -101.80
N VAL A 430 70.92 -101.99 -100.57
CA VAL A 430 71.44 -103.35 -100.28
C VAL A 430 70.57 -104.44 -100.91
N SER A 431 69.24 -104.32 -100.91
CA SER A 431 68.36 -105.30 -101.57
C SER A 431 68.48 -105.29 -103.09
N GLU A 432 68.80 -104.14 -103.70
CA GLU A 432 69.07 -104.02 -105.13
C GLU A 432 70.45 -104.59 -105.48
N LEU A 433 71.48 -104.31 -104.68
CA LEU A 433 72.80 -104.94 -104.80
C LEU A 433 72.72 -106.46 -104.61
N GLN A 434 71.88 -106.96 -103.70
CA GLN A 434 71.64 -108.39 -103.51
C GLN A 434 71.05 -109.01 -104.78
N LYS A 435 70.02 -108.39 -105.38
CA LYS A 435 69.44 -108.85 -106.66
C LYS A 435 70.43 -108.76 -107.83
N GLN A 436 71.34 -107.78 -107.84
CA GLN A 436 72.43 -107.72 -108.81
C GLN A 436 73.42 -108.88 -108.61
N LEU A 437 73.72 -109.25 -107.36
CA LEU A 437 74.54 -110.41 -107.04
C LEU A 437 73.88 -111.72 -107.50
N ASP A 438 72.57 -111.89 -107.25
CA ASP A 438 71.80 -113.07 -107.66
C ASP A 438 71.70 -113.18 -109.20
N ASN A 439 71.56 -112.05 -109.90
CA ASN A 439 71.66 -111.98 -111.37
C ASN A 439 73.06 -112.33 -111.87
N HIS A 440 74.13 -111.91 -111.19
CA HIS A 440 75.49 -112.28 -111.57
C HIS A 440 75.82 -113.74 -111.26
N GLN A 441 75.23 -114.33 -110.21
CA GLN A 441 75.38 -115.77 -109.92
C GLN A 441 74.67 -116.62 -110.98
N SER A 442 73.44 -116.29 -111.36
CA SER A 442 72.74 -116.98 -112.45
C SER A 442 73.41 -116.79 -113.82
N GLN A 443 74.05 -115.64 -114.08
CA GLN A 443 74.93 -115.45 -115.25
C GLN A 443 76.19 -116.34 -115.20
N ILE A 444 76.77 -116.56 -114.01
CA ILE A 444 77.90 -117.50 -113.85
C ILE A 444 77.45 -118.95 -114.08
N GLU A 445 76.26 -119.34 -113.63
CA GLU A 445 75.69 -120.67 -113.90
C GLU A 445 75.44 -120.88 -115.40
N SER A 446 74.87 -119.91 -116.12
CA SER A 446 74.70 -120.01 -117.57
C SER A 446 76.05 -120.09 -118.30
N LEU A 447 77.04 -119.29 -117.90
CA LEU A 447 78.39 -119.34 -118.47
C LEU A 447 79.12 -120.66 -118.16
N GLN A 448 78.81 -121.34 -117.05
CA GLN A 448 79.32 -122.68 -116.74
C GLN A 448 78.65 -123.76 -117.62
N ILE A 449 77.36 -123.63 -117.91
CA ILE A 449 76.65 -124.50 -118.86
C ILE A 449 77.21 -124.32 -120.28
N GLU A 450 77.40 -123.08 -120.74
CA GLU A 450 78.02 -122.77 -122.04
C GLU A 450 79.48 -123.25 -122.13
N ARG A 451 80.28 -123.08 -121.07
CA ARG A 451 81.64 -123.64 -120.99
C ARG A 451 81.64 -125.16 -121.15
N ASN A 452 80.70 -125.86 -120.54
CA ASN A 452 80.61 -127.32 -120.64
C ASN A 452 80.17 -127.76 -122.06
N ALA A 453 79.29 -127.03 -122.72
CA ALA A 453 78.92 -127.26 -124.12
C ALA A 453 80.11 -127.02 -125.08
N LEU A 454 80.84 -125.92 -124.90
CA LEU A 454 82.05 -125.61 -125.69
C LEU A 454 83.17 -126.63 -125.46
N SER A 455 83.29 -127.18 -124.24
CA SER A 455 84.26 -128.24 -123.93
C SER A 455 83.95 -129.57 -124.63
N ALA A 456 82.69 -129.82 -125.02
CA ALA A 456 82.33 -130.99 -125.83
C ALA A 456 82.68 -130.78 -127.31
N GLN A 457 82.37 -129.59 -127.86
CA GLN A 457 82.64 -129.26 -129.27
C GLN A 457 84.15 -129.22 -129.61
N LEU A 458 85.02 -128.99 -128.62
CA LEU A 458 86.47 -129.01 -128.78
C LEU A 458 87.10 -130.42 -128.90
N HIS A 459 86.32 -131.50 -128.78
CA HIS A 459 86.83 -132.87 -128.98
C HIS A 459 86.52 -133.46 -130.38
N GLU A 460 85.55 -132.92 -131.12
CA GLU A 460 85.25 -133.38 -132.49
C GLU A 460 86.00 -132.59 -133.58
N MET A 461 86.30 -131.31 -133.36
CA MET A 461 86.91 -130.45 -134.39
C MET A 461 88.45 -130.46 -134.45
N SER A 462 89.11 -131.57 -134.05
CA SER A 462 90.51 -131.82 -134.44
C SER A 462 90.65 -132.66 -135.74
N GLY A 463 89.52 -132.97 -136.39
CA GLY A 463 89.45 -133.75 -137.63
C GLY A 463 89.22 -132.89 -138.89
N THR A 464 90.18 -132.94 -139.80
CA THR A 464 90.13 -132.47 -141.22
C THR A 464 90.12 -130.96 -141.52
N LEU A 465 91.12 -130.56 -142.30
CA LEU A 465 91.24 -129.30 -143.04
C LEU A 465 90.40 -129.30 -144.34
N LEU A 466 90.30 -128.11 -144.97
CA LEU A 466 90.00 -127.82 -146.39
C LEU A 466 88.54 -127.52 -146.81
N LYS A 467 88.13 -126.22 -146.73
CA LYS A 467 88.08 -125.28 -147.88
C LYS A 467 87.44 -123.91 -147.54
N ALA A 468 88.07 -122.83 -148.02
CA ALA A 468 87.56 -121.46 -148.32
C ALA A 468 86.72 -120.69 -147.24
N VAL A 469 87.04 -119.45 -146.81
CA VAL A 469 87.17 -118.17 -147.56
C VAL A 469 85.81 -117.72 -148.16
N ASP A 470 85.19 -116.58 -147.82
CA ASP A 470 85.68 -115.33 -147.18
C ASP A 470 84.58 -114.39 -146.59
N LYS A 471 84.94 -113.49 -145.64
CA LYS A 471 84.34 -112.16 -145.29
C LYS A 471 82.83 -112.07 -144.86
N GLN A 472 82.29 -111.02 -144.21
CA GLN A 472 82.71 -109.68 -143.65
C GLN A 472 81.70 -109.37 -142.48
N ARG A 473 81.96 -108.79 -141.28
CA ARG A 473 82.70 -107.61 -140.73
C ARG A 473 81.84 -106.32 -140.58
N ILE A 474 81.87 -105.70 -139.38
CA ILE A 474 81.47 -104.31 -138.95
C ILE A 474 80.08 -104.11 -138.27
N ALA A 475 80.07 -103.91 -136.92
CA ALA A 475 79.71 -102.70 -136.11
C ALA A 475 78.38 -101.87 -136.37
N ILE A 476 77.80 -101.00 -135.51
CA ILE A 476 78.03 -100.53 -134.10
C ILE A 476 76.81 -99.69 -133.53
N ASP A 477 76.68 -99.59 -132.19
CA ASP A 477 76.08 -98.57 -131.25
C ASP A 477 74.62 -97.96 -131.23
N GLU A 478 74.15 -97.78 -129.97
CA GLU A 478 73.54 -96.59 -129.28
C GLU A 478 72.03 -96.15 -129.21
N SER A 479 71.68 -95.64 -127.99
CA SER A 479 70.84 -94.44 -127.63
C SER A 479 69.44 -94.57 -126.94
N THR A 480 69.03 -93.53 -126.17
CA THR A 480 67.89 -93.48 -125.19
C THR A 480 67.35 -92.05 -124.86
N GLU A 481 66.06 -91.85 -124.49
CA GLU A 481 65.55 -90.63 -123.76
C GLU A 481 64.09 -90.74 -123.17
N MET A 482 63.68 -89.75 -122.32
CA MET A 482 62.31 -89.27 -121.91
C MET A 482 61.48 -90.00 -120.80
N ARG A 483 60.44 -89.41 -120.11
CA ARG A 483 60.14 -88.08 -119.42
C ARG A 483 58.69 -88.09 -118.80
N GLY A 484 58.36 -87.36 -117.70
CA GLY A 484 56.93 -87.09 -117.28
C GLY A 484 56.65 -86.52 -115.85
N GLU A 485 55.51 -85.82 -115.62
CA GLU A 485 55.15 -85.09 -114.35
C GLU A 485 53.61 -84.98 -113.99
N VAL A 486 53.30 -84.43 -112.78
CA VAL A 486 52.06 -83.73 -112.29
C VAL A 486 51.00 -84.49 -111.45
N GLY A 487 50.54 -83.92 -110.29
CA GLY A 487 49.53 -84.56 -109.40
C GLY A 487 48.78 -83.79 -108.26
N LYS A 488 48.81 -82.44 -108.16
CA LYS A 488 47.96 -81.51 -107.32
C LYS A 488 47.35 -81.95 -105.94
N LYS A 489 47.74 -81.28 -104.82
CA LYS A 489 46.94 -80.92 -103.58
C LYS A 489 47.82 -80.12 -102.56
N ASN A 490 47.36 -79.56 -101.42
CA ASN A 490 46.20 -78.67 -101.09
C ASN A 490 46.27 -78.16 -99.60
N ASN A 491 45.42 -77.18 -99.19
CA ASN A 491 44.95 -76.87 -97.81
C ASN A 491 45.85 -76.14 -96.76
N GLU A 492 46.26 -74.87 -96.95
CA GLU A 492 46.63 -73.98 -95.82
C GLU A 492 46.05 -72.55 -95.94
N LEU A 493 44.73 -72.41 -95.77
CA LEU A 493 44.01 -71.11 -95.75
C LEU A 493 43.29 -70.83 -94.41
N ASN A 494 43.44 -71.69 -93.40
CA ASN A 494 42.60 -71.67 -92.19
C ASN A 494 43.16 -70.85 -91.01
N ASP A 495 44.47 -70.58 -90.96
CA ASP A 495 45.11 -70.03 -89.75
C ASP A 495 44.86 -68.55 -89.48
N MET A 496 44.34 -67.81 -90.47
CA MET A 496 44.03 -66.39 -90.32
C MET A 496 42.85 -66.13 -89.34
N LYS A 497 41.97 -67.12 -89.09
CA LYS A 497 40.76 -66.94 -88.28
C LYS A 497 40.97 -66.82 -86.76
N ARG A 498 42.16 -67.13 -86.22
CA ARG A 498 42.36 -67.24 -84.76
C ARG A 498 42.85 -65.97 -84.03
N ARG A 499 43.11 -64.86 -84.73
CA ARG A 499 43.77 -63.68 -84.13
C ARG A 499 42.84 -62.53 -83.67
N MET A 500 41.57 -62.51 -84.06
CA MET A 500 40.65 -61.36 -83.89
C MET A 500 39.84 -61.32 -82.56
N ALA A 501 40.01 -62.28 -81.65
CA ALA A 501 39.02 -62.55 -80.58
C ALA A 501 39.41 -62.14 -79.14
N LYS A 502 40.55 -61.45 -78.92
CA LYS A 502 41.10 -61.22 -77.56
C LYS A 502 41.17 -59.78 -77.03
N GLU A 503 40.93 -58.76 -77.85
CA GLU A 503 41.14 -57.36 -77.41
C GLU A 503 39.89 -56.72 -76.76
N GLY A 504 38.68 -57.10 -77.19
CA GLY A 504 37.44 -56.47 -76.72
C GLY A 504 37.08 -56.73 -75.24
N THR A 505 37.61 -57.79 -74.62
CA THR A 505 37.18 -58.24 -73.28
C THR A 505 37.91 -57.56 -72.11
N LEU A 506 39.04 -56.89 -72.35
CA LEU A 506 39.77 -56.15 -71.31
C LEU A 506 39.27 -54.71 -71.15
N GLN A 507 38.92 -54.04 -72.24
CA GLN A 507 38.47 -52.64 -72.20
C GLN A 507 37.09 -52.50 -71.53
N GLY A 508 36.17 -53.46 -71.77
CA GLY A 508 34.86 -53.50 -71.12
C GLY A 508 34.94 -53.66 -69.60
N LYS A 509 35.80 -54.56 -69.09
CA LYS A 509 35.98 -54.78 -67.64
C LYS A 509 36.51 -53.53 -66.92
N ARG A 510 37.40 -52.77 -67.56
CA ARG A 510 37.93 -51.51 -66.98
C ARG A 510 36.86 -50.41 -66.91
N ARG A 511 36.01 -50.27 -67.94
CA ARG A 511 34.85 -49.35 -67.89
C ARG A 511 33.86 -49.74 -66.79
N MET A 512 33.45 -51.01 -66.75
CA MET A 512 32.49 -51.52 -65.77
C MET A 512 32.94 -51.31 -64.31
N LYS A 513 34.25 -51.43 -64.00
CA LYS A 513 34.76 -51.11 -62.66
C LYS A 513 34.60 -49.63 -62.31
N VAL A 514 35.00 -48.72 -63.21
CA VAL A 514 34.89 -47.27 -62.98
C VAL A 514 33.43 -46.82 -62.91
N GLU A 515 32.54 -47.39 -63.72
CA GLU A 515 31.10 -47.13 -63.68
C GLU A 515 30.47 -47.57 -62.34
N LEU A 516 30.89 -48.73 -61.78
CA LEU A 516 30.46 -49.18 -60.46
C LEU A 516 31.00 -48.30 -59.32
N GLU A 517 32.26 -47.86 -59.40
CA GLU A 517 32.86 -46.92 -58.44
C GLU A 517 32.16 -45.55 -58.49
N GLN A 518 31.86 -45.04 -59.68
CA GLN A 518 31.09 -43.80 -59.89
C GLN A 518 29.65 -43.92 -59.38
N GLN A 519 28.98 -45.06 -59.58
CA GLN A 519 27.66 -45.33 -59.00
C GLN A 519 27.71 -45.42 -57.48
N SER A 520 28.75 -46.04 -56.89
CA SER A 520 28.95 -46.10 -55.44
C SER A 520 29.08 -44.71 -54.83
N LEU A 521 29.90 -43.84 -55.44
CA LEU A 521 30.07 -42.45 -55.01
C LEU A 521 28.77 -41.63 -55.18
N LEU A 522 28.03 -41.79 -56.28
CA LEU A 522 26.72 -41.16 -56.46
C LEU A 522 25.69 -41.63 -55.41
N ASN A 523 25.71 -42.92 -55.05
CA ASN A 523 24.84 -43.46 -54.01
C ASN A 523 25.19 -42.88 -52.63
N GLN A 524 26.47 -42.74 -52.29
CA GLN A 524 26.92 -42.07 -51.05
C GLN A 524 26.53 -40.58 -51.03
N LEU A 525 26.75 -39.86 -52.14
CA LEU A 525 26.44 -38.43 -52.24
C LEU A 525 24.91 -38.19 -52.15
N THR A 526 24.08 -39.05 -52.75
CA THR A 526 22.62 -38.97 -52.60
C THR A 526 22.11 -39.49 -51.25
N LEU A 527 22.90 -40.26 -50.49
CA LEU A 527 22.64 -40.57 -49.08
C LEU A 527 22.87 -39.33 -48.21
N LEU A 528 24.06 -38.73 -48.30
CA LEU A 528 24.41 -37.50 -47.57
C LEU A 528 23.46 -36.33 -47.90
N GLN A 529 23.02 -36.20 -49.16
CA GLN A 529 21.99 -35.21 -49.51
C GLN A 529 20.61 -35.52 -48.91
N ARG A 530 20.23 -36.79 -48.73
CA ARG A 530 18.99 -37.16 -48.02
C ARG A 530 19.13 -36.93 -46.52
N GLU A 531 20.28 -37.20 -45.93
CA GLU A 531 20.56 -36.99 -44.51
C GLU A 531 20.61 -35.51 -44.15
N ASN A 532 21.33 -34.68 -44.91
CA ASN A 532 21.29 -33.23 -44.74
C ASN A 532 19.87 -32.65 -44.96
N LYS A 533 19.07 -33.21 -45.89
CA LYS A 533 17.65 -32.83 -46.04
C LYS A 533 16.75 -33.33 -44.91
N LYS A 534 17.11 -34.40 -44.19
CA LYS A 534 16.42 -34.83 -42.96
C LYS A 534 16.80 -33.92 -41.79
N LEU A 535 18.09 -33.66 -41.59
CA LEU A 535 18.60 -32.78 -40.54
C LEU A 535 18.04 -31.36 -40.68
N ALA A 536 18.11 -30.76 -41.87
CA ALA A 536 17.54 -29.43 -42.13
C ALA A 536 16.01 -29.37 -41.88
N LYS A 537 15.28 -30.47 -42.13
CA LYS A 537 13.86 -30.56 -41.78
C LYS A 537 13.64 -30.67 -40.26
N ALA A 538 14.48 -31.43 -39.56
CA ALA A 538 14.40 -31.56 -38.10
C ALA A 538 14.76 -30.25 -37.38
N THR A 539 15.79 -29.53 -37.82
CA THR A 539 16.16 -28.21 -37.26
C THR A 539 15.07 -27.18 -37.53
N ASN A 540 14.48 -27.16 -38.73
CA ASN A 540 13.40 -26.23 -39.04
C ASN A 540 12.12 -26.56 -38.24
N ALA A 541 11.77 -27.84 -38.07
CA ALA A 541 10.64 -28.24 -37.24
C ALA A 541 10.84 -27.84 -35.77
N SER A 542 12.05 -28.05 -35.23
CA SER A 542 12.39 -27.62 -33.85
C SER A 542 12.36 -26.09 -33.70
N PHE A 543 12.78 -25.33 -34.72
CA PHE A 543 12.69 -23.86 -34.72
C PHE A 543 11.22 -23.36 -34.83
N GLU A 544 10.38 -24.01 -35.62
CA GLU A 544 8.93 -23.76 -35.64
C GLU A 544 8.25 -24.06 -34.30
N GLU A 545 8.67 -25.13 -33.62
CA GLU A 545 8.19 -25.51 -32.29
C GLU A 545 8.58 -24.47 -31.24
N GLN A 546 9.86 -24.07 -31.20
CA GLN A 546 10.34 -23.00 -30.32
C GLN A 546 9.69 -21.65 -30.61
N THR A 547 9.41 -21.30 -31.88
CA THR A 547 8.68 -20.04 -32.19
C THR A 547 7.20 -20.10 -31.80
N ARG A 548 6.57 -21.29 -31.84
CA ARG A 548 5.23 -21.49 -31.24
C ARG A 548 5.28 -21.31 -29.73
N GLU A 549 6.18 -21.98 -29.03
CA GLU A 549 6.35 -21.83 -27.56
C GLU A 549 6.59 -20.37 -27.15
N VAL A 550 7.48 -19.65 -27.84
CA VAL A 550 7.73 -18.23 -27.58
C VAL A 550 6.48 -17.36 -27.84
N SER A 551 5.67 -17.68 -28.86
CA SER A 551 4.41 -16.97 -29.12
C SER A 551 3.31 -17.27 -28.08
N GLU A 552 3.26 -18.50 -27.56
CA GLU A 552 2.37 -18.88 -26.46
C GLU A 552 2.79 -18.23 -25.14
N LEU A 553 4.09 -18.18 -24.84
CA LEU A 553 4.61 -17.48 -23.66
C LEU A 553 4.36 -15.97 -23.77
N SER A 554 4.59 -15.37 -24.95
CA SER A 554 4.31 -13.94 -25.19
C SER A 554 2.83 -13.59 -25.01
N THR A 555 1.92 -14.42 -25.52
CA THR A 555 0.47 -14.20 -25.32
C THR A 555 0.03 -14.46 -23.87
N ARG A 556 0.59 -15.46 -23.19
CA ARG A 556 0.36 -15.68 -21.74
C ARG A 556 0.84 -14.49 -20.90
N CYS A 557 2.03 -13.94 -21.18
CA CYS A 557 2.53 -12.74 -20.51
C CYS A 557 1.60 -11.55 -20.73
N ARG A 558 1.19 -11.29 -21.98
CA ARG A 558 0.26 -10.19 -22.30
C ARG A 558 -1.08 -10.30 -21.56
N ASN A 559 -1.64 -11.51 -21.49
CA ASN A 559 -2.89 -11.77 -20.78
C ASN A 559 -2.74 -11.63 -19.25
N LEU A 560 -1.52 -11.82 -18.70
CA LEU A 560 -1.22 -11.57 -17.28
C LEU A 560 -1.00 -10.07 -16.99
N GLU A 561 -0.37 -9.33 -17.92
CA GLU A 561 -0.23 -7.88 -17.86
C GLU A 561 -1.59 -7.18 -17.92
N GLU A 562 -2.46 -7.59 -18.84
CA GLU A 562 -3.83 -7.07 -18.97
C GLU A 562 -4.64 -7.29 -17.70
N ARG A 563 -4.65 -8.53 -17.16
CA ARG A 563 -5.33 -8.84 -15.89
C ARG A 563 -4.74 -8.11 -14.68
N LEU A 564 -3.44 -7.83 -14.66
CA LEU A 564 -2.80 -7.02 -13.61
C LEU A 564 -3.23 -5.55 -13.68
N GLU A 565 -3.36 -4.99 -14.88
CA GLU A 565 -3.81 -3.60 -15.03
C GLU A 565 -5.33 -3.46 -14.86
N GLU A 566 -6.14 -4.47 -15.21
CA GLU A 566 -7.55 -4.55 -14.78
C GLU A 566 -7.66 -4.53 -13.25
N ALA A 567 -6.93 -5.39 -12.54
CA ALA A 567 -6.94 -5.45 -11.08
C ALA A 567 -6.48 -4.14 -10.41
N ARG A 568 -5.43 -3.50 -10.95
CA ARG A 568 -4.99 -2.18 -10.49
C ARG A 568 -6.06 -1.11 -10.70
N ASN A 569 -6.81 -1.16 -11.80
CA ASN A 569 -7.83 -0.15 -12.09
C ASN A 569 -9.11 -0.38 -11.26
N THR A 570 -9.50 -1.62 -10.96
CA THR A 570 -10.57 -1.88 -9.98
C THR A 570 -10.16 -1.42 -8.57
N GLU A 571 -8.90 -1.64 -8.15
CA GLU A 571 -8.40 -1.16 -6.85
C GLU A 571 -8.32 0.37 -6.78
N LYS A 572 -7.80 1.06 -7.82
CA LYS A 572 -7.86 2.53 -7.94
C LYS A 572 -9.30 3.04 -7.80
N CYS A 573 -10.26 2.43 -8.49
CA CYS A 573 -11.68 2.79 -8.37
C CYS A 573 -12.25 2.53 -6.96
N ARG A 574 -11.82 1.46 -6.28
CA ARG A 574 -12.23 1.16 -4.89
C ARG A 574 -11.70 2.22 -3.92
N LEU A 575 -10.41 2.58 -4.04
CA LEU A 575 -9.79 3.65 -3.25
C LEU A 575 -10.44 5.01 -3.51
N PHE A 576 -10.74 5.36 -4.77
CA PHE A 576 -11.39 6.63 -5.11
C PHE A 576 -12.81 6.73 -4.53
N LYS A 577 -13.59 5.64 -4.56
CA LYS A 577 -14.89 5.55 -3.86
C LYS A 577 -14.75 5.71 -2.35
N LEU A 578 -13.75 5.06 -1.74
CA LEU A 578 -13.52 5.14 -0.29
C LEU A 578 -13.11 6.56 0.15
N ILE A 579 -12.22 7.22 -0.60
CA ILE A 579 -11.79 8.60 -0.34
C ILE A 579 -12.98 9.57 -0.45
N ARG A 580 -13.81 9.45 -1.49
CA ARG A 580 -15.01 10.27 -1.66
C ARG A 580 -16.03 10.04 -0.53
N TYR A 581 -16.21 8.80 -0.08
CA TYR A 581 -17.03 8.48 1.10
C TYR A 581 -16.48 9.13 2.38
N ILE A 582 -15.17 9.02 2.65
CA ILE A 582 -14.55 9.65 3.83
C ILE A 582 -14.78 11.17 3.81
N GLN A 583 -14.53 11.83 2.67
CA GLN A 583 -14.74 13.27 2.50
C GLN A 583 -16.21 13.70 2.69
N ALA A 584 -17.17 12.87 2.25
CA ALA A 584 -18.61 13.13 2.38
C ALA A 584 -19.20 12.71 3.74
N SER A 585 -18.51 11.87 4.52
CA SER A 585 -18.94 11.41 5.84
C SER A 585 -18.70 12.44 6.96
N CYS A 586 -17.98 13.52 6.67
CA CYS A 586 -17.79 14.64 7.58
C CYS A 586 -19.13 15.35 7.87
N THR A 587 -19.56 15.35 9.13
CA THR A 587 -20.73 16.11 9.60
C THR A 587 -20.51 17.61 9.46
N ILE A 588 -21.30 18.28 8.63
CA ILE A 588 -21.33 19.74 8.51
C ILE A 588 -22.41 20.28 9.45
N ILE A 589 -22.11 21.34 10.21
CA ILE A 589 -23.09 21.99 11.08
C ILE A 589 -23.69 23.18 10.34
N GLU A 590 -24.86 22.99 9.72
CA GLU A 590 -25.66 24.04 9.10
C GLU A 590 -26.63 24.62 10.15
N GLY A 591 -26.12 25.47 11.05
CA GLY A 591 -26.89 26.05 12.16
C GLY A 591 -27.24 25.02 13.24
N ASP A 592 -28.50 24.97 13.66
CA ASP A 592 -29.01 23.94 14.59
C ASP A 592 -29.18 22.55 13.93
N THR A 593 -29.04 22.47 12.61
CA THR A 593 -29.08 21.22 11.85
C THR A 593 -27.69 20.66 11.57
N CYS A 594 -27.41 19.47 12.11
CA CYS A 594 -26.28 18.66 11.68
C CYS A 594 -26.62 18.01 10.33
N VAL A 595 -25.74 18.11 9.36
CA VAL A 595 -25.92 17.60 7.99
C VAL A 595 -24.83 16.59 7.68
N VAL A 596 -25.24 15.44 7.13
CA VAL A 596 -24.35 14.40 6.63
C VAL A 596 -24.54 14.33 5.10
N PRO A 597 -23.67 14.99 4.31
CA PRO A 597 -23.85 15.20 2.87
C PRO A 597 -23.26 14.03 2.05
N LEU A 598 -23.87 12.84 2.14
CA LEU A 598 -23.44 11.64 1.40
C LEU A 598 -23.94 11.63 -0.06
N ASP A 599 -24.21 12.79 -0.64
CA ASP A 599 -24.77 12.95 -1.97
C ASP A 599 -23.79 12.54 -3.07
N ASN A 600 -24.29 11.91 -4.14
CA ASN A 600 -23.49 11.45 -5.29
C ASN A 600 -22.28 10.55 -4.91
N CYS A 601 -22.31 9.86 -3.76
CA CYS A 601 -21.25 8.94 -3.34
C CYS A 601 -21.27 7.58 -4.07
N HIS A 602 -22.27 7.35 -4.93
CA HIS A 602 -22.44 6.15 -5.77
C HIS A 602 -22.45 4.83 -4.98
N LEU A 603 -23.05 4.85 -3.79
CA LEU A 603 -22.99 3.77 -2.79
C LEU A 603 -23.59 2.43 -3.29
N GLY A 604 -24.64 2.47 -4.11
CA GLY A 604 -25.23 1.29 -4.75
C GLY A 604 -24.54 0.86 -6.06
N ALA A 605 -23.56 1.62 -6.57
CA ALA A 605 -22.96 1.41 -7.88
C ALA A 605 -21.72 0.49 -7.88
N SER A 606 -21.73 -0.61 -7.11
CA SER A 606 -20.76 -1.71 -7.30
C SER A 606 -21.33 -2.76 -8.25
N ARG A 607 -20.46 -3.42 -9.03
CA ARG A 607 -20.83 -4.53 -9.92
C ARG A 607 -20.82 -5.90 -9.23
N CYS A 608 -20.35 -5.97 -7.99
CA CYS A 608 -20.30 -7.17 -7.17
C CYS A 608 -21.23 -7.02 -5.97
N ASP A 609 -22.27 -7.87 -5.88
CA ASP A 609 -23.31 -7.76 -4.84
C ASP A 609 -22.79 -8.01 -3.42
N GLU A 610 -21.79 -8.89 -3.26
CA GLU A 610 -21.13 -9.14 -1.98
C GLU A 610 -20.41 -7.89 -1.46
N GLU A 611 -19.66 -7.20 -2.34
CA GLU A 611 -19.00 -5.94 -1.99
C GLU A 611 -20.03 -4.85 -1.66
N ARG A 612 -21.09 -4.73 -2.48
CA ARG A 612 -22.19 -3.77 -2.31
C ARG A 612 -22.82 -3.90 -0.92
N GLY A 613 -23.20 -5.12 -0.53
CA GLY A 613 -23.75 -5.41 0.80
C GLY A 613 -22.79 -5.07 1.94
N SER A 614 -21.48 -5.27 1.75
CA SER A 614 -20.45 -4.94 2.74
C SER A 614 -20.26 -3.42 2.94
N VAL A 615 -20.21 -2.65 1.85
CA VAL A 615 -20.03 -1.18 1.88
C VAL A 615 -21.25 -0.54 2.54
N ILE A 616 -22.46 -0.91 2.12
CA ILE A 616 -23.70 -0.33 2.65
C ILE A 616 -23.91 -0.75 4.11
N THR A 617 -23.56 -1.99 4.49
CA THR A 617 -23.55 -2.41 5.91
C THR A 617 -22.58 -1.56 6.76
N THR A 618 -21.37 -1.28 6.25
CA THR A 618 -20.36 -0.50 6.96
C THR A 618 -20.77 0.96 7.10
N LEU A 619 -21.29 1.56 6.03
CA LEU A 619 -21.85 2.90 6.05
C LEU A 619 -23.05 3.00 7.01
N THR A 620 -23.92 1.99 7.05
CA THR A 620 -25.06 1.98 7.98
C THR A 620 -24.58 1.91 9.43
N LYS A 621 -23.52 1.15 9.76
CA LYS A 621 -22.91 1.18 11.10
C LYS A 621 -22.43 2.58 11.48
N HIS A 622 -21.80 3.30 10.55
CA HIS A 622 -21.33 4.67 10.78
C HIS A 622 -22.51 5.64 11.01
N LEU A 623 -23.56 5.56 10.18
CA LEU A 623 -24.78 6.36 10.39
C LEU A 623 -25.49 6.03 11.72
N VAL A 624 -25.54 4.76 12.14
CA VAL A 624 -26.03 4.35 13.47
C VAL A 624 -25.21 5.01 14.58
N GLN A 625 -23.88 5.06 14.45
CA GLN A 625 -23.01 5.70 15.43
C GLN A 625 -23.21 7.23 15.50
N ILE A 626 -23.48 7.89 14.37
CA ILE A 626 -23.85 9.31 14.32
C ILE A 626 -25.22 9.53 14.99
N LEU A 627 -26.23 8.73 14.65
CA LEU A 627 -27.58 8.79 15.24
C LEU A 627 -27.59 8.60 16.76
N ASN A 628 -26.78 7.67 17.27
CA ASN A 628 -26.64 7.39 18.70
C ASN A 628 -25.97 8.56 19.47
N ASN A 629 -25.24 9.44 18.78
CA ASN A 629 -24.41 10.48 19.39
C ASN A 629 -24.94 11.91 19.17
N GLN A 630 -25.79 12.14 18.16
CA GLN A 630 -26.33 13.47 17.84
C GLN A 630 -27.69 13.70 18.53
N GLU A 631 -27.75 14.76 19.34
CA GLU A 631 -28.98 15.21 20.04
C GLU A 631 -29.65 16.39 19.30
N ARG A 632 -28.93 17.08 18.41
CA ARG A 632 -29.46 18.11 17.51
C ARG A 632 -30.19 17.49 16.30
N ARG A 633 -30.98 18.30 15.59
CA ARG A 633 -31.69 17.87 14.37
C ARG A 633 -30.69 17.39 13.31
N LEU A 634 -30.93 16.23 12.72
CA LEU A 634 -30.01 15.58 11.78
C LEU A 634 -30.63 15.49 10.38
N THR A 635 -29.90 15.90 9.34
CA THR A 635 -30.27 15.68 7.93
C THR A 635 -29.22 14.83 7.25
N ILE A 636 -29.55 13.57 6.99
CA ILE A 636 -28.73 12.64 6.21
C ILE A 636 -29.17 12.79 4.74
N ARG A 637 -28.35 13.46 3.93
CA ARG A 637 -28.57 13.57 2.48
C ARG A 637 -27.88 12.38 1.80
N LEU A 638 -28.65 11.55 1.09
CA LEU A 638 -28.19 10.33 0.40
C LEU A 638 -28.57 10.36 -1.09
N MET A 639 -28.60 11.55 -1.69
CA MET A 639 -29.11 11.75 -3.04
C MET A 639 -28.19 11.13 -4.11
N ASP A 640 -28.77 10.68 -5.23
CA ASP A 640 -28.07 10.15 -6.41
C ASP A 640 -27.09 8.97 -6.15
N ASN A 641 -27.35 8.16 -5.11
CA ASN A 641 -26.47 7.06 -4.72
C ASN A 641 -26.72 5.72 -5.45
N ASN A 642 -27.76 5.66 -6.28
CA ASN A 642 -28.22 4.46 -6.99
C ASN A 642 -28.51 3.26 -6.06
N LEU A 643 -29.01 3.53 -4.85
CA LEU A 643 -29.52 2.51 -3.95
C LEU A 643 -30.72 1.78 -4.58
N GLN A 644 -30.86 0.49 -4.30
CA GLN A 644 -31.96 -0.38 -4.78
C GLN A 644 -32.68 -1.05 -3.60
N ASP A 645 -33.85 -1.64 -3.87
CA ASP A 645 -34.71 -2.30 -2.87
C ASP A 645 -33.99 -3.30 -1.96
N THR A 646 -32.99 -4.02 -2.48
CA THR A 646 -32.14 -4.96 -1.74
C THR A 646 -31.23 -4.28 -0.71
N ASP A 647 -30.73 -3.08 -1.01
CA ASP A 647 -29.90 -2.28 -0.10
C ASP A 647 -30.70 -1.82 1.13
N VAL A 648 -32.00 -1.53 0.93
CA VAL A 648 -32.94 -1.18 2.01
C VAL A 648 -33.14 -2.38 2.95
N GLN A 649 -33.30 -3.59 2.40
CA GLN A 649 -33.50 -4.81 3.18
C GLN A 649 -32.24 -5.28 3.92
N GLY A 650 -31.06 -5.22 3.29
CA GLY A 650 -29.81 -5.71 3.88
C GLY A 650 -29.01 -4.69 4.70
N GLY A 651 -29.07 -3.42 4.30
CA GLY A 651 -28.35 -2.31 4.92
C GLY A 651 -29.18 -1.59 5.96
N LEU A 652 -30.21 -0.86 5.52
CA LEU A 652 -30.97 0.09 6.32
C LEU A 652 -31.77 -0.54 7.47
N ASP A 653 -32.03 -1.85 7.45
CA ASP A 653 -32.56 -2.59 8.61
C ASP A 653 -31.67 -2.50 9.87
N LYS A 654 -30.39 -2.11 9.71
CA LYS A 654 -29.49 -1.74 10.83
C LYS A 654 -29.70 -0.30 11.30
N LEU A 655 -30.03 0.63 10.40
CA LEU A 655 -30.41 2.02 10.72
C LEU A 655 -31.73 2.06 11.51
N VAL A 656 -32.67 1.20 11.11
CA VAL A 656 -33.96 0.97 11.81
C VAL A 656 -33.75 0.57 13.27
N ARG A 657 -32.62 -0.04 13.62
CA ARG A 657 -32.27 -0.47 14.98
C ARG A 657 -31.31 0.51 15.70
N ALA A 658 -31.07 1.70 15.13
CA ALA A 658 -30.32 2.77 15.79
C ALA A 658 -31.11 3.33 16.99
N ARG A 659 -30.41 4.00 17.90
CA ARG A 659 -31.03 4.77 18.98
C ARG A 659 -31.17 6.21 18.53
N PHE A 660 -32.41 6.66 18.31
CA PHE A 660 -32.68 7.99 17.77
C PHE A 660 -32.68 9.02 18.91
N LYS A 661 -31.55 9.69 19.12
CA LYS A 661 -31.43 10.79 20.10
C LYS A 661 -31.88 12.16 19.58
N ALA A 662 -31.71 12.39 18.27
CA ALA A 662 -32.04 13.66 17.62
C ALA A 662 -33.56 13.90 17.62
N GLU A 663 -33.98 15.10 18.03
CA GLU A 663 -35.41 15.52 18.05
C GLU A 663 -36.12 15.32 16.69
N CYS A 664 -35.38 15.48 15.59
CA CYS A 664 -35.86 15.21 14.24
C CYS A 664 -34.72 14.68 13.36
N VAL A 665 -35.00 13.64 12.58
CA VAL A 665 -34.09 13.08 11.58
C VAL A 665 -34.74 13.09 10.20
N ARG A 666 -34.15 13.83 9.26
CA ARG A 666 -34.50 13.81 7.84
C ARG A 666 -33.54 12.88 7.09
N LEU A 667 -34.09 11.93 6.35
CA LEU A 667 -33.37 11.08 5.40
C LEU A 667 -33.80 11.47 3.99
N ASP A 668 -32.89 12.07 3.20
CA ASP A 668 -33.18 12.41 1.81
C ASP A 668 -32.67 11.29 0.89
N LEU A 669 -33.61 10.58 0.26
CA LEU A 669 -33.35 9.40 -0.58
C LEU A 669 -33.65 9.67 -2.06
N SER A 670 -33.85 10.92 -2.46
CA SER A 670 -34.11 11.32 -3.85
C SER A 670 -32.97 10.90 -4.80
N GLY A 671 -33.26 10.71 -6.10
CA GLY A 671 -32.28 10.25 -7.08
C GLY A 671 -31.81 8.78 -6.94
N ASN A 672 -32.43 7.98 -6.05
CA ASN A 672 -32.14 6.55 -5.91
C ASN A 672 -33.14 5.65 -6.64
N SER A 673 -32.70 4.46 -7.02
CA SER A 673 -33.47 3.44 -7.75
C SER A 673 -34.35 2.59 -6.81
N LEU A 674 -35.07 3.25 -5.90
CA LEU A 674 -35.92 2.61 -4.89
C LEU A 674 -37.38 2.55 -5.34
N SER A 675 -38.01 1.38 -5.20
CA SER A 675 -39.46 1.25 -5.43
C SER A 675 -40.27 1.86 -4.28
N THR A 676 -41.52 2.21 -4.57
CA THR A 676 -42.50 2.64 -3.56
C THR A 676 -42.73 1.56 -2.49
N VAL A 677 -42.50 0.28 -2.82
CA VAL A 677 -42.57 -0.85 -1.88
C VAL A 677 -41.36 -0.82 -0.93
N ALA A 678 -40.14 -0.57 -1.43
CA ALA A 678 -38.96 -0.45 -0.58
C ALA A 678 -39.03 0.76 0.36
N VAL A 679 -39.44 1.93 -0.13
CA VAL A 679 -39.66 3.12 0.71
C VAL A 679 -40.73 2.85 1.77
N ARG A 680 -41.86 2.22 1.40
CA ARG A 680 -42.90 1.82 2.36
C ARG A 680 -42.39 0.82 3.40
N ASN A 681 -41.55 -0.14 3.00
CA ASN A 681 -40.95 -1.10 3.93
C ASN A 681 -39.99 -0.42 4.91
N LEU A 682 -39.18 0.55 4.45
CA LEU A 682 -38.32 1.34 5.33
C LEU A 682 -39.12 2.16 6.35
N VAL A 683 -40.21 2.79 5.92
CA VAL A 683 -41.13 3.54 6.81
C VAL A 683 -41.78 2.61 7.84
N LEU A 684 -42.31 1.45 7.42
CA LEU A 684 -42.90 0.44 8.30
C LEU A 684 -41.89 -0.24 9.23
N ALA A 685 -40.60 -0.18 8.91
CA ALA A 685 -39.51 -0.66 9.75
C ALA A 685 -39.14 0.41 10.79
N LEU A 686 -38.94 1.67 10.38
CA LEU A 686 -38.69 2.80 11.28
C LEU A 686 -39.83 3.02 12.29
N GLN A 687 -41.09 2.86 11.88
CA GLN A 687 -42.27 2.91 12.77
C GLN A 687 -42.33 1.80 13.83
N LYS A 688 -41.44 0.79 13.78
CA LYS A 688 -41.32 -0.26 14.80
C LYS A 688 -40.18 0.00 15.78
N ASN A 689 -39.39 1.06 15.59
CA ASN A 689 -38.38 1.48 16.55
C ASN A 689 -39.05 2.19 17.73
N PRO A 690 -38.83 1.78 19.00
CA PRO A 690 -39.46 2.40 20.16
C PRO A 690 -39.04 3.86 20.42
N ASP A 691 -37.90 4.29 19.88
CA ASP A 691 -37.38 5.65 20.01
C ASP A 691 -37.99 6.61 18.95
N VAL A 692 -38.79 6.11 17.99
CA VAL A 692 -39.32 6.89 16.86
C VAL A 692 -40.83 7.07 16.97
N GLN A 693 -41.28 8.24 17.44
CA GLN A 693 -42.71 8.51 17.67
C GLN A 693 -43.52 8.63 16.37
N HIS A 694 -42.98 9.31 15.35
CA HIS A 694 -43.66 9.60 14.09
C HIS A 694 -42.69 9.48 12.91
N VAL A 695 -43.17 8.92 11.78
CA VAL A 695 -42.41 8.84 10.53
C VAL A 695 -43.25 9.43 9.41
N TYR A 696 -42.74 10.49 8.79
CA TYR A 696 -43.38 11.16 7.66
C TYR A 696 -42.61 10.85 6.37
N ALA A 697 -43.29 10.24 5.40
CA ALA A 697 -42.76 10.06 4.06
C ALA A 697 -43.25 11.21 3.18
N LEU A 698 -42.31 12.00 2.66
CA LEU A 698 -42.55 12.99 1.60
C LEU A 698 -42.11 12.35 0.28
N SER A 699 -43.03 12.29 -0.69
CA SER A 699 -42.87 11.63 -1.99
C SER A 699 -42.78 12.66 -3.13
#